data_AF-A0A936U218-F1
#
_entry.id   AF-A0A936U218-F1
#
_cell.length_a   1.000
_cell.length_b   1.000
_cell.length_c   1.000
_cell.angle_alpha   90.00
_cell.angle_beta   90.00
_cell.angle_gamma   90.00
#
_symmetry.space_group_name_H-M   'P 1'
#
loop_
_entity.id
_entity.type
_entity.pdbx_description
1 polymer ?
#
loop_
_entity_poly.entity_id
_entity_poly.type
_entity_poly.pdbx_seq_one_letter_code
_entity_poly.pdbx_strand_id
1 'polypeptide(L)'
;MKAKVLLILITLVLMFSSAEAQPSVGGYNVYYGNLHNHTSVSDGQGTPDEAYNYAKNVAQLDFFGLADHANLMNAAEWLLIKTTANLYNEDSVFAAFYGFEWTTYFSYGHVTVVNTEDYCSNSSPTNTFGGLINWLNARNGAAFFNHPGWDVFAFNEFNHFSDPPCSKFVGMELWNDHDGFSKYYYNNGYYSSDGNKGYFDEALIRDWKIGAAGGDDNHTATWGTATQFNMGVLAPAKTRSDIFDAILERRFFSTIDKNLVLSFKINGHEMGSTIPGGTWNAMIETFDADNEVIVNIDLLKNGVVIQNWTPGLAHPVVETSLATADGDYFYVRVKQADGGEAISSPVFISGTAQAPLIAITAPTEGTVVTAGSDVIISAEASDTDGTIMQVEFYKDNELIGQDLFPPYNLVWPASVPGNYTLTARAWDDTGLSTLSEGIGITVEPPAPELAVTPENQNVSAAPGTAAYTVASNAGWTATCNGSWCTVTPAGSGNGTILAEFTANPSTNERIAEITVTVVGLAPVTVTLTQTGAVEKILNITVLLQGLYNGSGTMHPALDESGIPYWGADIADKISIEMHNGSNYSEVVLLLDNIDLHTDGTAVVTIPAGYNGDYYITVRHRNSIAVVSALPVSLIPETVTFDFTSDAMVYGNNLALMPDGWRALFGGDVLPDGTIDTGDMTPVDNDSRNFMGGYLNSDVNGDGTVDTGDMTIVDNNAAYFVTVIHP
;
A
#
# COMPACT_ATOMS: atom_id res chain seq x y z
N MET A 1 106.15 -52.22 -8.50
CA MET A 1 105.86 -50.77 -8.40
C MET A 1 104.34 -50.59 -8.44
N LYS A 2 103.72 -50.28 -7.31
CA LYS A 2 102.29 -49.93 -7.23
C LYS A 2 102.21 -48.53 -6.63
N ALA A 3 101.71 -47.59 -7.42
CA ALA A 3 101.52 -46.21 -7.00
C ALA A 3 100.34 -46.13 -6.02
N LYS A 4 100.57 -45.45 -4.89
CA LYS A 4 99.54 -45.01 -3.95
C LYS A 4 98.87 -43.76 -4.52
N VAL A 5 97.55 -43.79 -4.68
CA VAL A 5 96.71 -42.59 -4.71
C VAL A 5 95.90 -42.61 -3.42
N LEU A 6 96.08 -41.57 -2.62
CA LEU A 6 95.38 -41.30 -1.37
C LEU A 6 94.02 -40.69 -1.72
N LEU A 7 92.93 -41.40 -1.45
CA LEU A 7 91.57 -40.86 -1.50
C LEU A 7 91.15 -40.58 -0.04
N ILE A 8 91.01 -39.31 0.31
CA ILE A 8 90.43 -38.87 1.58
C ILE A 8 88.92 -39.05 1.45
N LEU A 9 88.34 -39.98 2.22
CA LEU A 9 86.91 -40.08 2.42
C LEU A 9 86.57 -39.29 3.69
N ILE A 10 85.95 -38.12 3.53
CA ILE A 10 85.29 -37.39 4.62
C ILE A 10 83.96 -38.10 4.85
N THR A 11 83.85 -38.83 5.95
CA THR A 11 82.58 -39.40 6.41
C THR A 11 81.75 -38.26 7.01
N LEU A 12 80.78 -37.76 6.24
CA LEU A 12 79.77 -36.81 6.71
C LEU A 12 78.86 -37.54 7.70
N VAL A 13 79.01 -37.25 9.00
CA VAL A 13 78.05 -37.65 10.02
C VAL A 13 76.83 -36.74 9.86
N LEU A 14 75.78 -37.24 9.22
CA LEU A 14 74.45 -36.64 9.25
C LEU A 14 73.93 -36.76 10.69
N MET A 15 73.98 -35.66 11.44
CA MET A 15 73.17 -35.52 12.65
C MET A 15 71.72 -35.31 12.22
N PHE A 16 70.89 -36.34 12.38
CA PHE A 16 69.45 -36.16 12.45
C PHE A 16 69.15 -35.58 13.84
N SER A 17 68.85 -34.28 13.92
CA SER A 17 68.09 -33.75 15.05
C SER A 17 66.66 -34.29 14.93
N SER A 18 66.23 -35.15 15.83
CA SER A 18 64.80 -35.43 15.99
C SER A 18 64.11 -34.12 16.35
N ALA A 19 63.24 -33.60 15.49
CA ALA A 19 62.35 -32.52 15.87
C ALA A 19 61.55 -32.97 17.09
N GLU A 20 61.56 -32.17 18.15
CA GLU A 20 60.79 -32.42 19.36
C GLU A 20 59.29 -32.45 19.00
N ALA A 21 58.55 -33.42 19.54
CA ALA A 21 57.13 -33.54 19.25
C ALA A 21 56.41 -32.30 19.78
N GLN A 22 55.47 -31.76 18.99
CA GLN A 22 54.67 -30.61 19.42
C GLN A 22 53.89 -30.95 20.70
N PRO A 23 53.96 -30.11 21.74
CA PRO A 23 53.25 -30.39 22.98
C PRO A 23 51.73 -30.44 22.72
N SER A 24 51.06 -31.36 23.40
CA SER A 24 49.61 -31.55 23.26
C SER A 24 48.94 -31.67 24.62
N VAL A 25 47.82 -30.99 24.79
CA VAL A 25 47.01 -31.01 26.02
C VAL A 25 45.55 -30.80 25.66
N GLY A 26 44.62 -31.36 26.45
CA GLY A 26 43.20 -31.13 26.22
C GLY A 26 42.67 -31.65 24.88
N GLY A 27 43.42 -32.48 24.15
CA GLY A 27 43.07 -32.94 22.80
C GLY A 27 43.47 -32.00 21.67
N TYR A 28 44.25 -30.96 21.97
CA TYR A 28 44.82 -30.01 21.00
C TYR A 28 46.35 -30.04 21.03
N ASN A 29 46.98 -29.51 19.98
CA ASN A 29 48.39 -29.14 20.01
C ASN A 29 48.52 -27.72 20.57
N VAL A 30 49.63 -27.43 21.24
CA VAL A 30 49.96 -26.10 21.76
C VAL A 30 50.99 -25.45 20.85
N TYR A 31 50.66 -24.26 20.37
CA TYR A 31 51.52 -23.43 19.53
C TYR A 31 51.89 -22.15 20.26
N TYR A 32 53.16 -21.75 20.20
CA TYR A 32 53.68 -20.57 20.90
C TYR A 32 54.03 -19.44 19.93
N GLY A 33 53.70 -18.22 20.34
CA GLY A 33 53.90 -17.03 19.51
C GLY A 33 53.45 -15.75 20.19
N ASN A 34 53.47 -14.66 19.42
CA ASN A 34 52.99 -13.34 19.81
C ASN A 34 52.46 -12.57 18.59
N LEU A 35 51.58 -11.59 18.81
CA LEU A 35 50.84 -10.89 17.74
C LEU A 35 51.07 -9.37 17.70
N HIS A 36 51.81 -8.84 18.67
CA HIS A 36 52.04 -7.42 18.85
C HIS A 36 53.54 -7.15 18.77
N ASN A 37 54.00 -6.64 17.62
CA ASN A 37 55.40 -6.41 17.30
C ASN A 37 55.55 -5.29 16.28
N HIS A 38 56.66 -4.56 16.33
CA HIS A 38 56.91 -3.40 15.48
C HIS A 38 58.14 -3.60 14.60
N THR A 39 58.17 -2.84 13.50
CA THR A 39 59.26 -2.82 12.53
C THR A 39 59.59 -1.38 12.17
N SER A 40 60.48 -1.19 11.20
CA SER A 40 60.80 0.11 10.61
C SER A 40 59.64 0.75 9.85
N VAL A 41 58.47 0.11 9.76
CA VAL A 41 57.25 0.71 9.19
C VAL A 41 56.66 1.74 10.15
N SER A 42 56.69 1.49 11.47
CA SER A 42 56.44 2.52 12.49
C SER A 42 57.74 3.00 13.13
N ASP A 43 58.05 2.53 14.31
CA ASP A 43 59.07 3.01 15.24
C ASP A 43 59.93 1.86 15.81
N GLY A 44 59.76 0.65 15.30
CA GLY A 44 60.64 -0.48 15.54
C GLY A 44 61.88 -0.50 14.64
N GLN A 45 62.76 -1.47 14.89
CA GLN A 45 63.95 -1.72 14.08
C GLN A 45 63.72 -2.82 13.04
N GLY A 46 64.46 -2.79 11.93
CA GLY A 46 64.44 -3.83 10.90
C GLY A 46 63.14 -3.88 10.09
N THR A 47 63.16 -4.59 8.97
CA THR A 47 62.05 -4.64 8.01
C THR A 47 61.05 -5.75 8.35
N PRO A 48 59.82 -5.71 7.80
CA PRO A 48 58.88 -6.84 7.91
C PRO A 48 59.47 -8.20 7.49
N ASP A 49 60.30 -8.23 6.45
CA ASP A 49 60.96 -9.46 5.98
C ASP A 49 61.93 -10.02 7.04
N GLU A 50 62.75 -9.14 7.62
CA GLU A 50 63.67 -9.51 8.71
C GLU A 50 62.91 -10.01 9.93
N ALA A 51 61.78 -9.39 10.28
CA ALA A 51 60.96 -9.78 11.42
C ALA A 51 60.34 -11.18 11.27
N TYR A 52 59.63 -11.46 10.16
CA TYR A 52 59.06 -12.78 9.94
C TYR A 52 60.13 -13.87 9.78
N ASN A 53 61.25 -13.56 9.12
CA ASN A 53 62.37 -14.48 9.01
C ASN A 53 62.98 -14.80 10.38
N TYR A 54 63.17 -13.79 11.22
CA TYR A 54 63.70 -13.96 12.57
C TYR A 54 62.76 -14.81 13.42
N ALA A 55 61.48 -14.46 13.47
CA ALA A 55 60.47 -15.20 14.21
C ALA A 55 60.39 -16.68 13.80
N LYS A 56 60.38 -16.95 12.48
CA LYS A 56 60.31 -18.31 11.92
C LYS A 56 61.59 -19.12 12.15
N ASN A 57 62.74 -18.54 11.83
CA ASN A 57 63.98 -19.31 11.67
C ASN A 57 64.97 -19.16 12.83
N VAL A 58 64.87 -18.08 13.62
CA VAL A 58 65.76 -17.80 14.76
C VAL A 58 65.03 -18.04 16.08
N ALA A 59 63.89 -17.39 16.29
CA ALA A 59 63.07 -17.59 17.49
C ALA A 59 62.36 -18.95 17.48
N GLN A 60 62.09 -19.49 16.29
CA GLN A 60 61.35 -20.74 16.07
C GLN A 60 59.96 -20.71 16.70
N LEU A 61 59.28 -19.56 16.63
CA LEU A 61 57.88 -19.45 17.03
C LEU A 61 57.00 -20.26 16.07
N ASP A 62 55.88 -20.76 16.58
CA ASP A 62 54.88 -21.46 15.78
C ASP A 62 53.99 -20.48 15.02
N PHE A 63 53.71 -19.32 15.62
CA PHE A 63 53.02 -18.20 14.98
C PHE A 63 53.63 -16.85 15.38
N PHE A 64 53.43 -15.85 14.54
CA PHE A 64 53.94 -14.50 14.77
C PHE A 64 53.14 -13.47 13.99
N GLY A 65 52.89 -12.30 14.56
CA GLY A 65 52.20 -11.20 13.90
C GLY A 65 52.89 -9.85 14.09
N LEU A 66 52.95 -9.07 13.02
CA LEU A 66 53.30 -7.64 13.09
C LEU A 66 52.06 -6.79 13.36
N ALA A 67 52.25 -5.71 14.12
CA ALA A 67 51.23 -4.74 14.49
C ALA A 67 51.80 -3.32 14.56
N ASP A 68 52.57 -2.89 13.56
CA ASP A 68 53.09 -1.51 13.48
C ASP A 68 51.99 -0.45 13.70
N HIS A 69 52.35 0.67 14.34
CA HIS A 69 51.43 1.77 14.65
C HIS A 69 50.66 2.28 13.40
N ALA A 70 49.34 2.13 13.41
CA ALA A 70 48.49 2.44 12.26
C ALA A 70 48.48 3.93 11.86
N ASN A 71 48.77 4.84 12.80
CA ASN A 71 48.86 6.28 12.56
C ASN A 71 50.19 6.72 11.90
N LEU A 72 51.20 5.84 11.87
CA LEU A 72 52.50 6.08 11.24
C LEU A 72 52.63 5.39 9.87
N MET A 73 51.76 4.43 9.60
CA MET A 73 51.76 3.60 8.39
C MET A 73 50.84 4.13 7.27
N ASN A 74 51.30 4.04 6.02
CA ASN A 74 50.50 4.29 4.82
C ASN A 74 50.02 3.00 4.12
N ALA A 75 49.13 3.15 3.12
CA ALA A 75 48.52 2.01 2.43
C ALA A 75 49.50 1.08 1.71
N ALA A 76 50.64 1.59 1.21
CA ALA A 76 51.66 0.77 0.57
C ALA A 76 52.45 -0.05 1.61
N GLU A 77 52.70 0.53 2.78
CA GLU A 77 53.34 -0.16 3.92
C GLU A 77 52.43 -1.22 4.54
N TRP A 78 51.12 -0.93 4.67
CA TRP A 78 50.13 -1.95 5.05
C TRP A 78 50.16 -3.15 4.10
N LEU A 79 50.17 -2.87 2.79
CA LEU A 79 50.28 -3.91 1.77
C LEU A 79 51.61 -4.68 1.88
N LEU A 80 52.71 -4.00 2.23
CA LEU A 80 54.01 -4.63 2.46
C LEU A 80 53.95 -5.62 3.64
N ILE A 81 53.41 -5.21 4.79
CA ILE A 81 53.24 -6.09 5.96
C ILE A 81 52.41 -7.32 5.59
N LYS A 82 51.23 -7.11 4.98
CA LYS A 82 50.31 -8.19 4.60
C LYS A 82 50.92 -9.15 3.59
N THR A 83 51.57 -8.63 2.55
CA THR A 83 52.20 -9.47 1.51
C THR A 83 53.39 -10.24 2.05
N THR A 84 54.18 -9.65 2.95
CA THR A 84 55.30 -10.33 3.60
C THR A 84 54.80 -11.44 4.53
N ALA A 85 53.79 -11.19 5.36
CA ALA A 85 53.17 -12.23 6.18
C ALA A 85 52.68 -13.41 5.33
N ASN A 86 52.01 -13.13 4.20
CA ASN A 86 51.55 -14.16 3.27
C ASN A 86 52.69 -14.96 2.63
N LEU A 87 53.85 -14.33 2.39
CA LEU A 87 55.03 -15.01 1.86
C LEU A 87 55.63 -15.99 2.87
N TYR A 88 55.66 -15.65 4.15
CA TYR A 88 56.27 -16.47 5.20
C TYR A 88 55.34 -17.56 5.74
N ASN A 89 54.03 -17.39 5.56
CA ASN A 89 53.05 -18.36 6.01
C ASN A 89 53.17 -19.69 5.28
N GLU A 90 53.35 -20.74 6.05
CA GLU A 90 53.54 -22.08 5.54
C GLU A 90 52.88 -23.06 6.50
N ASP A 91 51.75 -23.63 6.08
CA ASP A 91 50.98 -24.57 6.89
C ASP A 91 51.86 -25.73 7.36
N SER A 92 51.63 -26.17 8.59
CA SER A 92 52.43 -27.14 9.34
C SER A 92 53.83 -26.68 9.75
N VAL A 93 54.28 -25.48 9.32
CA VAL A 93 55.62 -24.94 9.62
C VAL A 93 55.54 -23.66 10.46
N PHE A 94 54.86 -22.63 9.95
CA PHE A 94 54.81 -21.29 10.57
C PHE A 94 53.56 -20.53 10.15
N ALA A 95 52.75 -20.12 11.13
CA ALA A 95 51.57 -19.30 10.92
C ALA A 95 51.90 -17.80 11.07
N ALA A 96 52.13 -17.12 9.96
CA ALA A 96 52.43 -15.69 9.96
C ALA A 96 51.12 -14.88 9.93
N PHE A 97 50.85 -14.06 10.92
CA PHE A 97 49.72 -13.13 10.97
C PHE A 97 50.15 -11.74 10.53
N TYR A 98 49.22 -10.92 10.06
CA TYR A 98 49.44 -9.49 9.81
C TYR A 98 48.39 -8.69 10.56
N GLY A 99 48.79 -7.51 11.03
CA GLY A 99 47.95 -6.65 11.82
C GLY A 99 48.51 -5.25 11.93
N PHE A 100 47.85 -4.44 12.75
CA PHE A 100 48.23 -3.07 13.05
C PHE A 100 47.87 -2.75 14.50
N GLU A 101 48.61 -1.83 15.12
CA GLU A 101 48.22 -1.27 16.41
C GLU A 101 47.41 0.01 16.19
N TRP A 102 46.12 -0.05 16.48
CA TRP A 102 45.29 1.13 16.57
C TRP A 102 45.70 1.91 17.82
N THR A 103 46.33 3.07 17.58
CA THR A 103 47.05 3.82 18.60
C THR A 103 46.29 5.09 18.93
N THR A 104 45.85 5.24 20.18
CA THR A 104 45.26 6.50 20.66
C THR A 104 46.01 7.05 21.85
N TYR A 105 46.68 8.18 21.64
CA TYR A 105 47.34 8.90 22.71
C TYR A 105 46.28 9.53 23.64
N PHE A 106 46.41 9.34 24.95
CA PHE A 106 45.66 10.03 26.01
C PHE A 106 44.12 9.80 26.05
N SER A 107 43.58 8.79 25.35
CA SER A 107 42.13 8.55 25.31
C SER A 107 41.71 7.11 25.56
N TYR A 108 41.85 6.21 24.57
CA TYR A 108 41.26 4.88 24.60
C TYR A 108 42.29 3.75 24.76
N GLY A 109 43.57 4.07 24.90
CA GLY A 109 44.64 3.08 24.91
C GLY A 109 44.94 2.57 23.50
N HIS A 110 45.64 1.44 23.43
CA HIS A 110 46.06 0.83 22.18
C HIS A 110 45.41 -0.54 21.96
N VAL A 111 45.19 -0.89 20.69
CA VAL A 111 44.54 -2.14 20.31
C VAL A 111 45.26 -2.77 19.14
N THR A 112 45.82 -3.96 19.33
CA THR A 112 46.33 -4.79 18.24
C THR A 112 45.15 -5.42 17.50
N VAL A 113 45.05 -5.18 16.19
CA VAL A 113 44.06 -5.81 15.31
C VAL A 113 44.77 -6.67 14.28
N VAL A 114 44.42 -7.95 14.21
CA VAL A 114 45.02 -8.91 13.27
C VAL A 114 44.01 -9.47 12.28
N ASN A 115 44.53 -9.89 11.12
CA ASN A 115 43.85 -10.65 10.07
C ASN A 115 42.72 -9.92 9.32
N THR A 116 42.64 -8.59 9.39
CA THR A 116 41.66 -7.80 8.62
C THR A 116 42.15 -7.53 7.19
N GLU A 117 41.23 -7.42 6.22
CA GLU A 117 41.63 -7.20 4.82
C GLU A 117 42.31 -5.84 4.58
N ASP A 118 41.81 -4.81 5.26
CA ASP A 118 42.28 -3.43 5.32
C ASP A 118 42.59 -3.02 6.78
N TYR A 119 43.16 -1.83 6.95
CA TYR A 119 43.48 -1.25 8.26
C TYR A 119 42.76 0.08 8.48
N CYS A 120 42.63 0.48 9.74
CA CYS A 120 42.19 1.81 10.13
C CYS A 120 43.19 2.46 11.08
N SER A 121 43.15 3.79 11.18
CA SER A 121 43.93 4.56 12.15
C SER A 121 43.00 5.34 13.09
N ASN A 122 43.54 6.13 14.00
CA ASN A 122 42.78 6.99 14.91
C ASN A 122 42.19 8.25 14.23
N SER A 123 41.85 8.17 12.94
CA SER A 123 41.20 9.24 12.16
C SER A 123 39.71 8.98 12.00
N SER A 124 38.91 10.03 11.78
CA SER A 124 37.45 9.88 11.63
C SER A 124 37.10 8.94 10.47
N PRO A 125 36.19 7.95 10.64
CA PRO A 125 35.29 7.76 11.80
C PRO A 125 35.83 6.85 12.92
N THR A 126 37.03 6.30 12.80
CA THR A 126 37.67 5.37 13.76
C THR A 126 38.52 6.08 14.81
N ASN A 127 38.29 7.38 15.05
CA ASN A 127 38.97 8.17 16.09
C ASN A 127 38.31 8.04 17.48
N THR A 128 37.32 7.17 17.62
CA THR A 128 36.65 6.81 18.87
C THR A 128 36.62 5.30 19.02
N PHE A 129 36.50 4.80 20.25
CA PHE A 129 36.40 3.37 20.51
C PHE A 129 35.17 2.73 19.85
N GLY A 130 33.98 3.35 19.96
CA GLY A 130 32.79 2.91 19.23
C GLY A 130 32.96 2.95 17.71
N GLY A 131 33.73 3.90 17.17
CA GLY A 131 34.10 3.95 15.76
C GLY A 131 34.96 2.76 15.33
N LEU A 132 35.96 2.39 16.16
CA LEU A 132 36.77 1.19 15.97
C LEU A 132 35.90 -0.08 16.02
N ILE A 133 35.01 -0.22 17.01
CA ILE A 133 34.09 -1.36 17.12
C ILE A 133 33.23 -1.50 15.86
N ASN A 134 32.61 -0.40 15.40
CA ASN A 134 31.79 -0.41 14.19
C ASN A 134 32.59 -0.80 12.95
N TRP A 135 33.83 -0.33 12.84
CA TRP A 135 34.74 -0.72 11.77
C TRP A 135 35.11 -2.21 11.86
N LEU A 136 35.40 -2.72 13.05
CA LEU A 136 35.83 -4.10 13.26
C LEU A 136 34.69 -5.10 13.05
N ASN A 137 33.45 -4.77 13.45
CA ASN A 137 32.27 -5.62 13.28
C ASN A 137 31.97 -5.97 11.81
N ALA A 138 32.41 -5.13 10.87
CA ALA A 138 32.26 -5.38 9.43
C ALA A 138 33.38 -6.27 8.83
N ARG A 139 34.34 -6.74 9.64
CA ARG A 139 35.57 -7.39 9.17
C ARG A 139 35.84 -8.72 9.87
N ASN A 140 36.61 -9.56 9.19
CA ASN A 140 37.06 -10.84 9.74
C ASN A 140 38.41 -10.69 10.48
N GLY A 141 38.42 -9.92 11.57
CA GLY A 141 39.61 -9.71 12.39
C GLY A 141 39.44 -10.16 13.83
N ALA A 142 40.53 -10.12 14.58
CA ALA A 142 40.57 -10.25 16.03
C ALA A 142 41.31 -9.06 16.64
N ALA A 143 40.83 -8.56 17.78
CA ALA A 143 41.39 -7.42 18.49
C ALA A 143 41.85 -7.81 19.90
N PHE A 144 42.93 -7.21 20.34
CA PHE A 144 43.53 -7.40 21.66
C PHE A 144 43.74 -6.04 22.33
N PHE A 145 43.40 -5.93 23.61
CA PHE A 145 43.78 -4.77 24.41
C PHE A 145 45.27 -4.84 24.72
N ASN A 146 46.02 -3.82 24.30
CA ASN A 146 47.46 -3.78 24.48
C ASN A 146 47.82 -3.13 25.82
N HIS A 147 48.93 -3.60 26.40
CA HIS A 147 49.66 -3.02 27.56
C HIS A 147 48.82 -2.16 28.52
N PRO A 148 47.76 -2.72 29.13
CA PRO A 148 46.80 -1.93 29.88
C PRO A 148 47.45 -1.19 31.07
N GLY A 149 47.22 0.12 31.16
CA GLY A 149 47.70 0.96 32.26
C GLY A 149 49.08 1.58 32.04
N TRP A 150 49.57 1.62 30.79
CA TRP A 150 50.79 2.33 30.43
C TRP A 150 50.58 3.84 30.22
N ASP A 151 49.47 4.27 29.63
CA ASP A 151 49.19 5.69 29.31
C ASP A 151 48.27 6.36 30.36
N VAL A 152 48.68 6.25 31.63
CA VAL A 152 47.94 6.73 32.82
C VAL A 152 47.76 8.26 32.91
N PHE A 153 48.29 9.03 31.96
CA PHE A 153 48.37 10.49 32.06
C PHE A 153 47.03 11.22 31.90
N ALA A 154 45.96 10.55 31.44
CA ALA A 154 44.67 11.17 31.17
C ALA A 154 43.46 10.57 31.92
N PHE A 155 43.64 9.51 32.72
CA PHE A 155 42.55 8.80 33.42
C PHE A 155 41.39 8.35 32.52
N ASN A 156 41.60 8.14 31.22
CA ASN A 156 40.54 7.75 30.27
C ASN A 156 40.73 6.34 29.68
N GLU A 157 41.95 5.78 29.76
CA GLU A 157 42.27 4.42 29.34
C GLU A 157 41.31 3.46 30.06
N PHE A 158 40.54 2.68 29.29
CA PHE A 158 39.51 1.72 29.77
C PHE A 158 38.22 2.26 30.40
N ASN A 159 38.00 3.59 30.48
CA ASN A 159 36.66 4.13 30.81
C ASN A 159 35.59 3.73 29.76
N HIS A 160 36.04 3.35 28.57
CA HIS A 160 35.22 2.84 27.47
C HIS A 160 34.75 1.39 27.68
N PHE A 161 35.12 0.69 28.75
CA PHE A 161 34.45 -0.58 29.10
C PHE A 161 32.98 -0.40 29.51
N SER A 162 32.50 0.85 29.57
CA SER A 162 31.07 1.17 29.62
C SER A 162 30.37 1.09 28.25
N ASP A 163 31.12 1.03 27.14
CA ASP A 163 30.57 0.76 25.81
C ASP A 163 30.18 -0.73 25.68
N PRO A 164 29.19 -1.08 24.84
CA PRO A 164 28.79 -2.48 24.64
C PRO A 164 29.96 -3.37 24.20
N PRO A 165 30.17 -4.53 24.85
CA PRO A 165 31.23 -5.46 24.49
C PRO A 165 31.17 -5.87 23.02
N CYS A 166 32.33 -5.92 22.36
CA CYS A 166 32.46 -6.38 20.98
C CYS A 166 33.07 -7.78 20.95
N SER A 167 32.39 -8.75 20.32
CA SER A 167 32.84 -10.15 20.26
C SER A 167 34.18 -10.35 19.52
N LYS A 168 34.60 -9.35 18.72
CA LYS A 168 35.88 -9.32 18.01
C LYS A 168 37.07 -8.92 18.90
N PHE A 169 36.84 -8.34 20.07
CA PHE A 169 37.87 -8.26 21.10
C PHE A 169 37.96 -9.60 21.80
N VAL A 170 39.08 -10.27 21.61
CA VAL A 170 39.26 -11.67 22.03
C VAL A 170 40.29 -11.80 23.13
N GLY A 171 41.14 -10.81 23.40
CA GLY A 171 42.14 -10.93 24.46
C GLY A 171 42.64 -9.61 25.02
N MET A 172 43.39 -9.72 26.10
CA MET A 172 44.12 -8.62 26.72
C MET A 172 45.52 -9.09 27.09
N GLU A 173 46.51 -8.24 26.84
CA GLU A 173 47.91 -8.51 27.18
C GLU A 173 48.12 -8.49 28.70
N LEU A 174 48.55 -9.62 29.25
CA LEU A 174 48.85 -9.77 30.67
C LEU A 174 50.35 -9.65 30.98
N TRP A 175 51.18 -9.60 29.94
CA TRP A 175 52.58 -9.20 29.94
C TRP A 175 52.83 -8.42 28.65
N ASN A 176 53.78 -7.50 28.68
CA ASN A 176 54.13 -6.69 27.53
C ASN A 176 55.60 -6.24 27.60
N ASP A 177 56.30 -6.23 26.46
CA ASP A 177 57.74 -5.92 26.36
C ASP A 177 58.56 -6.78 27.35
N HIS A 178 59.32 -6.17 28.26
CA HIS A 178 60.13 -6.90 29.25
C HIS A 178 59.42 -7.09 30.60
N ASP A 179 58.17 -6.63 30.73
CA ASP A 179 57.43 -6.60 31.99
C ASP A 179 56.34 -7.69 32.03
N GLY A 180 56.47 -8.62 32.98
CA GLY A 180 55.56 -9.76 33.15
C GLY A 180 54.28 -9.47 33.96
N PHE A 181 53.66 -10.54 34.46
CA PHE A 181 52.39 -10.50 35.21
C PHE A 181 52.39 -9.56 36.41
N SER A 182 53.53 -9.29 37.05
CA SER A 182 53.61 -8.34 38.17
C SER A 182 53.16 -6.93 37.82
N LYS A 183 53.31 -6.52 36.55
CA LYS A 183 52.93 -5.19 36.09
C LYS A 183 51.55 -5.18 35.42
N TYR A 184 51.26 -6.17 34.58
CA TYR A 184 50.07 -6.13 33.71
C TYR A 184 48.90 -7.00 34.18
N TYR A 185 49.11 -7.94 35.10
CA TYR A 185 48.04 -8.74 35.70
C TYR A 185 47.83 -8.45 37.19
N TYR A 186 48.87 -8.52 38.02
CA TYR A 186 48.82 -8.24 39.47
C TYR A 186 48.84 -6.73 39.80
N ASN A 187 48.17 -5.92 38.97
CA ASN A 187 47.99 -4.49 39.18
C ASN A 187 46.63 -4.16 39.82
N ASN A 188 46.42 -2.88 40.09
CA ASN A 188 45.22 -2.34 40.73
C ASN A 188 44.29 -1.62 39.73
N GLY A 189 44.24 -2.11 38.48
CA GLY A 189 43.27 -1.70 37.45
C GLY A 189 43.05 -0.19 37.35
N TYR A 190 41.83 0.19 36.95
CA TYR A 190 41.39 1.57 36.93
C TYR A 190 40.67 1.98 38.23
N TYR A 191 39.82 1.12 38.78
CA TYR A 191 38.92 1.43 39.90
C TYR A 191 39.50 1.00 41.24
N SER A 192 40.01 1.97 42.01
CA SER A 192 40.55 1.71 43.36
C SER A 192 39.58 1.19 44.44
N SER A 193 38.28 1.03 44.13
CA SER A 193 37.23 0.62 45.08
C SER A 193 36.55 -0.71 44.73
N ASP A 194 37.22 -1.60 44.00
CA ASP A 194 36.64 -2.85 43.47
C ASP A 194 37.23 -4.14 44.08
N GLY A 195 38.08 -3.99 45.10
CA GLY A 195 38.80 -5.10 45.73
C GLY A 195 40.20 -5.34 45.16
N ASN A 196 40.81 -4.33 44.54
CA ASN A 196 42.12 -4.36 43.90
C ASN A 196 42.16 -5.31 42.70
N LYS A 197 41.15 -5.23 41.83
CA LYS A 197 41.13 -6.05 40.61
C LYS A 197 42.03 -5.40 39.55
N GLY A 198 42.71 -6.25 38.79
CA GLY A 198 43.48 -5.79 37.63
C GLY A 198 42.57 -5.50 36.43
N TYR A 199 43.11 -4.83 35.41
CA TYR A 199 42.37 -4.48 34.19
C TYR A 199 41.67 -5.68 33.52
N PHE A 200 42.29 -6.86 33.55
CA PHE A 200 41.71 -8.09 33.01
C PHE A 200 40.41 -8.48 33.73
N ASP A 201 40.43 -8.53 35.06
CA ASP A 201 39.23 -8.84 35.85
C ASP A 201 38.17 -7.73 35.74
N GLU A 202 38.59 -6.46 35.61
CA GLU A 202 37.66 -5.35 35.39
C GLU A 202 36.90 -5.44 34.06
N ALA A 203 37.56 -5.88 32.99
CA ALA A 203 36.95 -6.12 31.69
C ALA A 203 35.93 -7.27 31.79
N LEU A 204 36.33 -8.40 32.39
CA LEU A 204 35.47 -9.58 32.54
C LEU A 204 34.20 -9.31 33.35
N ILE A 205 34.26 -8.48 34.39
CA ILE A 205 33.10 -8.07 35.20
C ILE A 205 32.12 -7.17 34.42
N ARG A 206 32.58 -6.56 33.31
CA ARG A 206 31.78 -5.70 32.43
C ARG A 206 31.38 -6.43 31.15
N ASP A 207 31.22 -7.74 31.25
CA ASP A 207 30.75 -8.63 30.18
C ASP A 207 31.65 -8.71 28.94
N TRP A 208 32.89 -8.20 29.02
CA TRP A 208 33.87 -8.48 27.97
C TRP A 208 34.29 -9.93 28.04
N LYS A 209 33.86 -10.73 27.07
CA LYS A 209 34.39 -12.08 26.89
C LYS A 209 35.75 -11.96 26.22
N ILE A 210 36.83 -11.97 27.01
CA ILE A 210 38.21 -11.90 26.52
C ILE A 210 39.09 -12.97 27.18
N GLY A 211 40.14 -13.39 26.48
CA GLY A 211 41.14 -14.36 26.93
C GLY A 211 42.42 -13.73 27.46
N ALA A 212 43.22 -14.53 28.16
CA ALA A 212 44.51 -14.15 28.73
C ALA A 212 45.60 -14.21 27.64
N ALA A 213 45.95 -13.06 27.06
CA ALA A 213 46.94 -12.94 25.99
C ALA A 213 48.26 -12.33 26.50
N GLY A 214 49.19 -12.08 25.58
CA GLY A 214 50.44 -11.37 25.83
C GLY A 214 51.00 -10.82 24.52
N GLY A 215 51.83 -9.79 24.62
CA GLY A 215 52.40 -9.10 23.46
C GLY A 215 53.87 -8.78 23.67
N ASP A 216 54.72 -9.03 22.67
CA ASP A 216 56.15 -8.72 22.77
C ASP A 216 56.38 -7.21 22.70
N ASP A 217 55.50 -6.46 22.04
CA ASP A 217 55.62 -5.01 21.79
C ASP A 217 57.04 -4.63 21.35
N ASN A 218 57.61 -5.51 20.53
CA ASN A 218 59.03 -5.52 20.31
C ASN A 218 59.41 -4.46 19.29
N HIS A 219 60.17 -3.47 19.74
CA HIS A 219 60.73 -2.40 18.90
C HIS A 219 62.20 -2.66 18.52
N THR A 220 62.75 -3.79 18.95
CA THR A 220 64.13 -4.21 18.68
C THR A 220 64.15 -5.39 17.72
N ALA A 221 65.25 -5.58 16.99
CA ALA A 221 65.37 -6.71 16.05
C ALA A 221 65.62 -8.07 16.76
N THR A 222 64.85 -8.38 17.80
CA THR A 222 64.96 -9.60 18.64
C THR A 222 63.61 -10.32 18.84
N TRP A 223 62.69 -10.17 17.89
CA TRP A 223 61.32 -10.71 17.92
C TRP A 223 61.22 -12.15 18.44
N GLY A 224 60.50 -12.36 19.54
CA GLY A 224 60.29 -13.67 20.15
C GLY A 224 61.47 -14.24 20.94
N THR A 225 62.53 -13.46 21.17
CA THR A 225 63.71 -13.89 21.94
C THR A 225 64.18 -12.90 23.00
N ALA A 226 63.54 -11.72 23.10
CA ALA A 226 63.86 -10.72 24.11
C ALA A 226 63.56 -11.21 25.53
N THR A 227 62.50 -12.03 25.68
CA THR A 227 62.07 -12.63 26.94
C THR A 227 61.79 -14.14 26.75
N GLN A 228 61.41 -14.80 27.84
CA GLN A 228 60.86 -16.17 27.79
C GLN A 228 59.32 -16.16 27.66
N PHE A 229 58.68 -14.99 27.53
CA PHE A 229 57.23 -14.87 27.62
C PHE A 229 56.59 -15.27 26.30
N ASN A 230 55.43 -15.93 26.37
CA ASN A 230 54.72 -16.40 25.18
C ASN A 230 53.20 -16.40 25.39
N MET A 231 52.49 -16.48 24.27
CA MET A 231 51.08 -16.84 24.21
C MET A 231 50.97 -18.26 23.66
N GLY A 232 50.40 -19.19 24.43
CA GLY A 232 50.14 -20.56 24.02
C GLY A 232 48.73 -20.70 23.46
N VAL A 233 48.59 -21.14 22.21
CA VAL A 233 47.31 -21.33 21.52
C VAL A 233 47.02 -22.82 21.31
N LEU A 234 45.83 -23.27 21.71
CA LEU A 234 45.36 -24.65 21.58
C LEU A 234 44.59 -24.81 20.26
N ALA A 235 45.24 -25.40 19.25
CA ALA A 235 44.67 -25.59 17.93
C ALA A 235 44.88 -27.03 17.40
N PRO A 236 44.00 -27.53 16.52
CA PRO A 236 44.10 -28.89 15.99
C PRO A 236 45.31 -29.09 15.07
N ALA A 237 45.72 -28.05 14.36
CA ALA A 237 46.89 -28.08 13.47
C ALA A 237 47.59 -26.72 13.39
N LYS A 238 48.86 -26.72 12.99
CA LYS A 238 49.69 -25.52 12.82
C LYS A 238 49.38 -24.88 11.46
N THR A 239 48.17 -24.38 11.29
CA THR A 239 47.80 -23.59 10.11
C THR A 239 47.39 -22.20 10.59
N ARG A 240 47.51 -21.19 9.72
CA ARG A 240 47.04 -19.85 10.06
C ARG A 240 45.54 -19.87 10.42
N SER A 241 44.76 -20.65 9.70
CA SER A 241 43.31 -20.76 9.92
C SER A 241 43.01 -21.38 11.28
N ASP A 242 43.56 -22.55 11.59
CA ASP A 242 43.26 -23.27 12.83
C ASP A 242 43.72 -22.48 14.07
N ILE A 243 44.87 -21.80 13.98
CA ILE A 243 45.38 -20.93 15.04
C ILE A 243 44.49 -19.68 15.17
N PHE A 244 44.03 -19.09 14.06
CA PHE A 244 43.11 -17.96 14.10
C PHE A 244 41.74 -18.33 14.69
N ASP A 245 41.20 -19.49 14.33
CA ASP A 245 39.93 -19.99 14.87
C ASP A 245 40.06 -20.24 16.38
N ALA A 246 41.17 -20.82 16.83
CA ALA A 246 41.48 -20.94 18.26
C ALA A 246 41.60 -19.59 18.97
N ILE A 247 42.18 -18.56 18.33
CA ILE A 247 42.22 -17.19 18.84
C ILE A 247 40.79 -16.60 18.97
N LEU A 248 39.95 -16.75 17.94
CA LEU A 248 38.57 -16.26 17.97
C LEU A 248 37.75 -16.94 19.08
N GLU A 249 38.04 -18.21 19.35
CA GLU A 249 37.42 -18.99 20.42
C GLU A 249 38.11 -18.83 21.78
N ARG A 250 39.15 -17.99 21.90
CA ARG A 250 39.89 -17.73 23.14
C ARG A 250 40.53 -19.00 23.74
N ARG A 251 40.82 -19.98 22.90
CA ARG A 251 41.56 -21.20 23.26
C ARG A 251 43.06 -20.90 23.36
N PHE A 252 43.42 -20.00 24.27
CA PHE A 252 44.81 -19.63 24.50
C PHE A 252 45.05 -19.22 25.95
N PHE A 253 46.32 -19.24 26.34
CA PHE A 253 46.78 -18.83 27.66
C PHE A 253 48.00 -17.93 27.52
N SER A 254 48.24 -17.13 28.55
CA SER A 254 49.42 -16.27 28.65
C SER A 254 50.43 -16.95 29.56
N THR A 255 51.72 -16.92 29.22
CA THR A 255 52.79 -17.50 30.03
C THR A 255 54.01 -16.59 30.07
N ILE A 256 54.65 -16.51 31.24
CA ILE A 256 55.99 -15.89 31.41
C ILE A 256 57.11 -16.94 31.41
N ASP A 257 56.79 -18.15 30.97
CA ASP A 257 57.71 -19.24 30.67
C ASP A 257 57.63 -19.63 29.18
N LYS A 258 58.74 -20.12 28.62
CA LYS A 258 58.88 -20.37 27.17
C LYS A 258 58.06 -21.58 26.68
N ASN A 259 57.80 -22.57 27.53
CA ASN A 259 57.29 -23.89 27.15
C ASN A 259 56.29 -24.49 28.14
N LEU A 260 55.86 -23.74 29.16
CA LEU A 260 54.75 -24.13 30.02
C LEU A 260 53.46 -24.37 29.21
N VAL A 261 52.80 -25.49 29.45
CA VAL A 261 51.55 -25.92 28.82
C VAL A 261 50.41 -25.84 29.82
N LEU A 262 49.24 -25.35 29.37
CA LEU A 262 48.04 -25.25 30.20
C LEU A 262 46.76 -25.58 29.40
N SER A 263 45.95 -26.48 29.94
CA SER A 263 44.55 -26.72 29.58
C SER A 263 43.67 -26.52 30.80
N PHE A 264 42.51 -25.91 30.59
CA PHE A 264 41.49 -25.72 31.60
C PHE A 264 40.12 -25.98 30.98
N LYS A 265 39.45 -27.03 31.45
CA LYS A 265 38.14 -27.44 30.97
C LYS A 265 37.09 -27.36 32.05
N ILE A 266 35.85 -27.04 31.66
CA ILE A 266 34.65 -27.30 32.47
C ILE A 266 33.65 -28.07 31.60
N ASN A 267 33.11 -29.17 32.15
CA ASN A 267 32.20 -30.06 31.43
C ASN A 267 32.77 -30.55 30.08
N GLY A 268 34.09 -30.73 30.00
CA GLY A 268 34.79 -31.14 28.78
C GLY A 268 35.02 -30.03 27.74
N HIS A 269 34.49 -28.82 27.96
CA HIS A 269 34.74 -27.67 27.10
C HIS A 269 35.97 -26.89 27.56
N GLU A 270 36.89 -26.59 26.64
CA GLU A 270 38.16 -25.90 26.89
C GLU A 270 37.98 -24.41 27.25
N MET A 271 39.02 -23.82 27.83
CA MET A 271 39.13 -22.38 28.07
C MET A 271 38.73 -21.57 26.82
N GLY A 272 38.07 -20.44 27.06
CA GLY A 272 37.46 -19.60 26.02
C GLY A 272 36.00 -19.94 25.71
N SER A 273 35.54 -21.15 26.05
CA SER A 273 34.15 -21.56 25.84
C SER A 273 33.15 -20.82 26.72
N THR A 274 31.90 -20.75 26.25
CA THR A 274 30.73 -20.39 27.07
C THR A 274 29.86 -21.63 27.25
N ILE A 275 29.49 -21.97 28.49
CA ILE A 275 28.67 -23.15 28.83
C ILE A 275 27.47 -22.78 29.72
N PRO A 276 26.40 -23.59 29.76
CA PRO A 276 25.25 -23.33 30.62
C PRO A 276 25.57 -23.47 32.12
N GLY A 277 24.82 -22.74 32.95
CA GLY A 277 24.82 -22.90 34.41
C GLY A 277 24.48 -24.33 34.86
N GLY A 278 25.10 -24.80 35.94
CA GLY A 278 24.92 -26.17 36.42
C GLY A 278 25.93 -26.60 37.47
N THR A 279 26.03 -27.91 37.70
CA THR A 279 27.13 -28.49 38.48
C THR A 279 27.97 -29.34 37.55
N TRP A 280 29.21 -28.93 37.34
CA TRP A 280 30.08 -29.47 36.31
C TRP A 280 31.43 -29.89 36.88
N ASN A 281 32.09 -30.85 36.23
CA ASN A 281 33.48 -31.20 36.54
C ASN A 281 34.40 -30.24 35.81
N ALA A 282 35.36 -29.66 36.53
CA ALA A 282 36.48 -28.92 35.97
C ALA A 282 37.75 -29.77 35.98
N MET A 283 38.55 -29.64 34.94
CA MET A 283 39.81 -30.37 34.74
C MET A 283 40.90 -29.39 34.37
N ILE A 284 42.04 -29.47 35.05
CA ILE A 284 43.22 -28.65 34.83
C ILE A 284 44.38 -29.60 34.52
N GLU A 285 45.00 -29.42 33.37
CA GLU A 285 46.18 -30.18 32.95
C GLU A 285 47.30 -29.20 32.61
N THR A 286 48.45 -29.36 33.25
CA THR A 286 49.61 -28.49 33.01
C THR A 286 50.90 -29.27 33.16
N PHE A 287 51.89 -28.92 32.34
CA PHE A 287 53.23 -29.49 32.40
C PHE A 287 54.20 -28.56 31.68
N ASP A 288 55.48 -28.75 31.97
CA ASP A 288 56.56 -28.09 31.24
C ASP A 288 57.39 -29.12 30.46
N ALA A 289 57.81 -28.78 29.24
CA ALA A 289 58.64 -29.62 28.39
C ALA A 289 60.03 -29.90 29.01
N ASP A 290 60.59 -29.01 29.83
CA ASP A 290 61.86 -29.24 30.54
C ASP A 290 61.69 -29.89 31.94
N ASN A 291 60.44 -30.21 32.29
CA ASN A 291 60.01 -30.91 33.51
C ASN A 291 60.20 -30.12 34.82
N GLU A 292 60.09 -28.80 34.75
CA GLU A 292 59.92 -27.98 35.94
C GLU A 292 58.69 -28.37 36.78
N VAL A 293 58.80 -28.16 38.08
CA VAL A 293 57.77 -28.59 39.05
C VAL A 293 56.75 -27.49 39.25
N ILE A 294 55.47 -27.85 39.11
CA ILE A 294 54.34 -26.99 39.43
C ILE A 294 54.12 -26.95 40.94
N VAL A 295 54.30 -25.76 41.53
CA VAL A 295 54.21 -25.53 42.98
C VAL A 295 52.88 -24.91 43.40
N ASN A 296 52.13 -24.31 42.47
CA ASN A 296 50.84 -23.69 42.76
C ASN A 296 49.89 -23.79 41.56
N ILE A 297 48.62 -24.11 41.84
CA ILE A 297 47.50 -23.96 40.91
C ILE A 297 46.39 -23.24 41.66
N ASP A 298 45.97 -22.09 41.19
CA ASP A 298 44.80 -21.36 41.67
C ASP A 298 43.65 -21.50 40.67
N LEU A 299 42.48 -21.90 41.14
CA LEU A 299 41.23 -21.77 40.40
C LEU A 299 40.49 -20.52 40.88
N LEU A 300 40.21 -19.62 39.95
CA LEU A 300 39.53 -18.37 40.20
C LEU A 300 38.10 -18.43 39.69
N LYS A 301 37.19 -17.81 40.44
CA LYS A 301 35.81 -17.51 40.05
C LYS A 301 35.62 -16.01 40.19
N ASN A 302 35.20 -15.34 39.12
CA ASN A 302 34.92 -13.89 39.11
C ASN A 302 36.10 -13.05 39.67
N GLY A 303 37.33 -13.45 39.33
CA GLY A 303 38.59 -12.86 39.80
C GLY A 303 38.99 -13.16 41.25
N VAL A 304 38.29 -14.08 41.92
CA VAL A 304 38.58 -14.48 43.32
C VAL A 304 39.03 -15.93 43.35
N VAL A 305 40.15 -16.22 44.01
CA VAL A 305 40.63 -17.59 44.23
C VAL A 305 39.60 -18.36 45.08
N ILE A 306 39.05 -19.44 44.53
CA ILE A 306 38.09 -20.31 45.22
C ILE A 306 38.68 -21.66 45.63
N GLN A 307 39.71 -22.13 44.94
CA GLN A 307 40.45 -23.34 45.28
C GLN A 307 41.92 -23.15 44.93
N ASN A 308 42.80 -23.75 45.73
CA ASN A 308 44.25 -23.71 45.55
C ASN A 308 44.84 -25.11 45.77
N TRP A 309 45.82 -25.49 44.95
CA TRP A 309 46.59 -26.72 45.08
C TRP A 309 48.09 -26.44 45.03
N THR A 310 48.87 -27.29 45.70
CA THR A 310 50.34 -27.25 45.71
C THR A 310 50.91 -28.61 45.29
N PRO A 311 50.82 -28.98 44.00
CA PRO A 311 51.05 -30.37 43.57
C PRO A 311 52.46 -30.88 43.84
N GLY A 312 53.48 -30.05 43.60
CA GLY A 312 54.88 -30.49 43.69
C GLY A 312 55.23 -31.56 42.66
N LEU A 313 54.51 -31.58 41.53
CA LEU A 313 54.68 -32.52 40.42
C LEU A 313 55.05 -31.75 39.16
N ALA A 314 55.80 -32.38 38.26
CA ALA A 314 56.09 -31.78 36.95
C ALA A 314 54.81 -31.69 36.10
N HIS A 315 53.96 -32.73 36.12
CA HIS A 315 52.80 -32.86 35.23
C HIS A 315 51.51 -33.13 36.04
N PRO A 316 51.02 -32.17 36.85
CA PRO A 316 49.79 -32.37 37.62
C PRO A 316 48.53 -32.37 36.73
N VAL A 317 47.58 -33.23 37.11
CA VAL A 317 46.19 -33.20 36.63
C VAL A 317 45.27 -33.01 37.84
N VAL A 318 44.44 -31.97 37.82
CA VAL A 318 43.51 -31.65 38.90
C VAL A 318 42.08 -31.76 38.38
N GLU A 319 41.22 -32.46 39.12
CA GLU A 319 39.78 -32.51 38.87
C GLU A 319 39.00 -31.99 40.08
N THR A 320 37.96 -31.19 39.84
CA THR A 320 37.11 -30.65 40.91
C THR A 320 35.69 -30.38 40.43
N SER A 321 34.70 -30.56 41.32
CA SER A 321 33.31 -30.23 41.01
C SER A 321 33.04 -28.75 41.28
N LEU A 322 32.43 -28.06 40.32
CA LEU A 322 32.07 -26.64 40.40
C LEU A 322 30.56 -26.45 40.30
N ALA A 323 30.01 -25.63 41.19
CA ALA A 323 28.68 -25.07 41.02
C ALA A 323 28.81 -23.74 40.27
N THR A 324 28.12 -23.64 39.13
CA THR A 324 28.16 -22.50 38.23
C THR A 324 26.78 -21.85 38.13
N ALA A 325 26.76 -20.52 38.14
CA ALA A 325 25.58 -19.71 37.91
C ALA A 325 25.80 -18.81 36.69
N ASP A 326 24.71 -18.37 36.08
CA ASP A 326 24.75 -17.38 35.00
C ASP A 326 25.55 -16.13 35.40
N GLY A 327 26.37 -15.63 34.47
CA GLY A 327 27.31 -14.53 34.68
C GLY A 327 28.61 -14.93 35.37
N ASP A 328 28.77 -16.17 35.85
CA ASP A 328 30.06 -16.62 36.39
C ASP A 328 31.11 -16.76 35.28
N TYR A 329 32.37 -16.51 35.59
CA TYR A 329 33.52 -16.91 34.79
C TYR A 329 34.60 -17.53 35.67
N PHE A 330 35.32 -18.50 35.11
CA PHE A 330 36.38 -19.23 35.80
C PHE A 330 37.65 -19.22 34.98
N TYR A 331 38.81 -19.11 35.62
CA TYR A 331 40.10 -19.26 34.97
C TYR A 331 41.14 -19.77 35.97
N VAL A 332 42.29 -20.20 35.46
CA VAL A 332 43.34 -20.85 36.24
C VAL A 332 44.63 -20.06 36.18
N ARG A 333 45.34 -19.98 37.30
CA ARG A 333 46.74 -19.57 37.35
C ARG A 333 47.61 -20.72 37.80
N VAL A 334 48.77 -20.86 37.19
CA VAL A 334 49.77 -21.88 37.50
C VAL A 334 51.10 -21.22 37.78
N LYS A 335 51.85 -21.74 38.75
CA LYS A 335 53.21 -21.29 39.08
C LYS A 335 54.19 -22.45 39.21
N GLN A 336 55.34 -22.30 38.57
CA GLN A 336 56.51 -23.17 38.65
C GLN A 336 57.44 -22.78 39.81
N ALA A 337 58.32 -23.71 40.19
CA ALA A 337 59.24 -23.53 41.32
C ALA A 337 60.32 -22.45 41.08
N ASP A 338 60.67 -22.21 39.82
CA ASP A 338 61.70 -21.28 39.37
C ASP A 338 61.17 -19.83 39.22
N GLY A 339 59.85 -19.68 39.11
CA GLY A 339 59.17 -18.40 38.96
C GLY A 339 58.29 -18.30 37.72
N GLY A 340 58.37 -19.25 36.78
CA GLY A 340 57.47 -19.33 35.62
C GLY A 340 56.00 -19.38 36.05
N GLU A 341 55.13 -18.72 35.28
CA GLU A 341 53.69 -18.66 35.54
C GLU A 341 52.89 -18.72 34.24
N ALA A 342 51.69 -19.29 34.29
CA ALA A 342 50.70 -19.21 33.21
C ALA A 342 49.30 -18.86 33.73
N ILE A 343 48.52 -18.17 32.91
CA ILE A 343 47.13 -17.79 33.17
C ILE A 343 46.27 -18.23 32.00
N SER A 344 45.27 -19.07 32.25
CA SER A 344 44.34 -19.54 31.21
C SER A 344 43.37 -18.44 30.79
N SER A 345 42.85 -18.53 29.57
CA SER A 345 41.62 -17.81 29.25
C SER A 345 40.44 -18.33 30.11
N PRO A 346 39.38 -17.52 30.30
CA PRO A 346 38.25 -17.94 31.10
C PRO A 346 37.33 -18.92 30.39
N VAL A 347 36.67 -19.80 31.16
CA VAL A 347 35.41 -20.44 30.76
C VAL A 347 34.27 -19.59 31.32
N PHE A 348 33.39 -19.15 30.42
CA PHE A 348 32.25 -18.30 30.75
C PHE A 348 31.00 -19.15 31.01
N ILE A 349 30.18 -18.73 31.95
CA ILE A 349 28.89 -19.35 32.26
C ILE A 349 27.80 -18.37 31.85
N SER A 350 26.98 -18.77 30.89
CA SER A 350 25.78 -18.03 30.54
C SER A 350 24.53 -18.85 30.84
N GLY A 351 23.42 -18.18 31.11
CA GLY A 351 22.10 -18.75 31.02
C GLY A 351 21.87 -19.31 29.61
N THR A 352 20.91 -20.22 29.47
CA THR A 352 20.36 -20.50 28.15
C THR A 352 19.69 -19.22 27.66
N ALA A 353 20.15 -18.67 26.53
CA ALA A 353 19.50 -17.54 25.87
C ALA A 353 17.98 -17.79 25.80
N GLN A 354 17.18 -16.84 26.27
CA GLN A 354 15.74 -16.96 26.27
C GLN A 354 15.18 -16.25 25.03
N ALA A 355 14.18 -16.86 24.40
CA ALA A 355 13.47 -16.19 23.31
C ALA A 355 12.67 -15.01 23.87
N PRO A 356 12.51 -13.93 23.10
CA PRO A 356 11.81 -12.72 23.56
C PRO A 356 10.34 -12.99 23.85
N LEU A 357 9.71 -12.17 24.69
CA LEU A 357 8.25 -12.14 24.85
C LEU A 357 7.64 -11.18 23.83
N ILE A 358 6.47 -11.54 23.28
CA ILE A 358 5.72 -10.72 22.32
C ILE A 358 4.22 -10.89 22.51
N ALA A 359 3.48 -9.78 22.45
CA ALA A 359 2.02 -9.79 22.36
C ALA A 359 1.53 -8.66 21.44
N ILE A 360 0.52 -8.95 20.64
CA ILE A 360 -0.25 -7.91 19.94
C ILE A 360 -1.14 -7.21 20.98
N THR A 361 -1.04 -5.89 21.10
CA THR A 361 -1.83 -5.06 22.01
C THR A 361 -3.00 -4.36 21.32
N ALA A 362 -2.92 -4.19 19.99
CA ALA A 362 -4.02 -3.74 19.15
C ALA A 362 -3.86 -4.32 17.73
N PRO A 363 -4.95 -4.66 17.01
CA PRO A 363 -6.33 -4.72 17.52
C PRO A 363 -6.51 -5.82 18.57
N THR A 364 -7.63 -5.80 19.30
CA THR A 364 -8.01 -6.85 20.26
C THR A 364 -8.77 -7.99 19.57
N GLU A 365 -8.83 -9.17 20.20
CA GLU A 365 -9.60 -10.31 19.72
C GLU A 365 -11.06 -9.94 19.37
N GLY A 366 -11.52 -10.39 18.19
CA GLY A 366 -12.87 -10.15 17.69
C GLY A 366 -13.12 -8.74 17.14
N THR A 367 -12.07 -7.94 16.93
CA THR A 367 -12.21 -6.61 16.30
C THR A 367 -12.86 -6.73 14.92
N VAL A 368 -13.88 -5.91 14.67
CA VAL A 368 -14.57 -5.82 13.39
C VAL A 368 -14.25 -4.48 12.73
N VAL A 369 -13.81 -4.52 11.48
CA VAL A 369 -13.52 -3.32 10.66
C VAL A 369 -14.20 -3.43 9.30
N THR A 370 -14.39 -2.29 8.64
CA THR A 370 -14.96 -2.26 7.29
C THR A 370 -13.86 -2.36 6.24
N ALA A 371 -14.11 -3.12 5.17
CA ALA A 371 -13.18 -3.21 4.05
C ALA A 371 -12.83 -1.82 3.47
N GLY A 372 -11.54 -1.57 3.28
CA GLY A 372 -10.97 -0.27 2.90
C GLY A 372 -10.42 0.56 4.07
N SER A 373 -10.55 0.08 5.32
CA SER A 373 -9.94 0.72 6.49
C SER A 373 -8.48 0.31 6.66
N ASP A 374 -7.67 1.20 7.23
CA ASP A 374 -6.32 0.90 7.69
C ASP A 374 -6.36 0.37 9.14
N VAL A 375 -5.88 -0.86 9.35
CA VAL A 375 -5.78 -1.48 10.67
C VAL A 375 -4.37 -1.27 11.21
N ILE A 376 -4.25 -0.55 12.32
CA ILE A 376 -2.96 -0.40 13.03
C ILE A 376 -2.77 -1.61 13.93
N ILE A 377 -1.72 -2.38 13.67
CA ILE A 377 -1.29 -3.51 14.48
C ILE A 377 -0.15 -3.02 15.37
N SER A 378 -0.38 -3.01 16.67
CA SER A 378 0.59 -2.62 17.70
C SER A 378 1.01 -3.86 18.47
N ALA A 379 2.31 -3.99 18.75
CA ALA A 379 2.83 -5.08 19.55
C ALA A 379 3.81 -4.58 20.63
N GLU A 380 3.79 -5.26 21.78
CA GLU A 380 4.77 -5.08 22.85
C GLU A 380 5.71 -6.28 22.87
N ALA A 381 7.00 -6.00 22.70
CA ALA A 381 8.07 -6.98 22.73
C ALA A 381 9.04 -6.65 23.87
N SER A 382 9.56 -7.67 24.55
CA SER A 382 10.56 -7.51 25.60
C SER A 382 11.46 -8.73 25.67
N ASP A 383 12.73 -8.52 25.93
CA ASP A 383 13.72 -9.58 26.15
C ASP A 383 14.33 -9.42 27.54
N THR A 384 14.52 -10.52 28.26
CA THR A 384 15.02 -10.52 29.64
C THR A 384 16.53 -10.59 29.76
N ASP A 385 17.20 -11.10 28.72
CA ASP A 385 18.63 -11.38 28.68
C ASP A 385 19.30 -10.88 27.39
N GLY A 386 18.55 -10.26 26.50
CA GLY A 386 19.03 -9.63 25.26
C GLY A 386 18.31 -8.34 24.89
N THR A 387 18.35 -8.01 23.60
CA THR A 387 17.65 -6.86 23.00
C THR A 387 16.79 -7.30 21.82
N ILE A 388 15.63 -6.68 21.64
CA ILE A 388 14.77 -6.96 20.48
C ILE A 388 15.36 -6.34 19.22
N MET A 389 15.68 -7.17 18.24
CA MET A 389 16.23 -6.73 16.96
C MET A 389 15.17 -6.30 15.96
N GLN A 390 14.04 -6.99 15.94
CA GLN A 390 12.92 -6.69 15.04
C GLN A 390 11.62 -7.36 15.48
N VAL A 391 10.49 -6.79 15.06
CA VAL A 391 9.17 -7.40 15.14
C VAL A 391 8.59 -7.53 13.73
N GLU A 392 8.27 -8.76 13.32
CA GLU A 392 7.59 -9.09 12.09
C GLU A 392 6.08 -9.24 12.35
N PHE A 393 5.24 -8.79 11.44
CA PHE A 393 3.78 -8.90 11.55
C PHE A 393 3.22 -9.74 10.41
N TYR A 394 2.23 -10.56 10.72
CA TYR A 394 1.67 -11.56 9.81
C TYR A 394 0.15 -11.47 9.76
N LYS A 395 -0.42 -11.82 8.60
CA LYS A 395 -1.85 -12.04 8.36
C LYS A 395 -2.03 -13.43 7.74
N ASP A 396 -2.74 -14.34 8.42
CA ASP A 396 -2.93 -15.73 8.00
C ASP A 396 -1.62 -16.49 7.69
N ASN A 397 -0.57 -16.21 8.46
CA ASN A 397 0.81 -16.67 8.27
C ASN A 397 1.58 -16.03 7.10
N GLU A 398 0.99 -15.08 6.37
CA GLU A 398 1.70 -14.27 5.37
C GLU A 398 2.36 -13.07 6.04
N LEU A 399 3.66 -12.87 5.83
CA LEU A 399 4.39 -11.69 6.32
C LEU A 399 3.86 -10.44 5.61
N ILE A 400 3.32 -9.48 6.37
CA ILE A 400 2.79 -8.21 5.85
C ILE A 400 3.71 -7.02 6.11
N GLY A 401 4.69 -7.16 6.99
CA GLY A 401 5.71 -6.13 7.24
C GLY A 401 6.53 -6.40 8.50
N GLN A 402 7.47 -5.51 8.78
CA GLN A 402 8.31 -5.56 9.98
C GLN A 402 8.57 -4.15 10.51
N ASP A 403 8.87 -4.05 11.80
CA ASP A 403 9.31 -2.84 12.46
C ASP A 403 10.58 -3.13 13.28
N LEU A 404 11.58 -2.26 13.16
CA LEU A 404 12.89 -2.42 13.78
C LEU A 404 13.01 -1.64 15.10
N PHE A 405 12.07 -0.74 15.40
CA PHE A 405 12.18 0.16 16.55
C PHE A 405 10.86 0.28 17.32
N PRO A 406 10.88 0.31 18.66
CA PRO A 406 9.68 0.55 19.45
C PRO A 406 9.23 2.02 19.36
N PRO A 407 7.91 2.32 19.43
CA PRO A 407 6.81 1.36 19.57
C PRO A 407 6.56 0.60 18.27
N TYR A 408 6.50 -0.74 18.36
CA TYR A 408 6.39 -1.61 17.18
C TYR A 408 4.99 -1.53 16.59
N ASN A 409 4.88 -0.96 15.40
CA ASN A 409 3.60 -0.77 14.73
C ASN A 409 3.67 -1.12 13.25
N LEU A 410 2.59 -1.70 12.74
CA LEU A 410 2.38 -1.88 11.31
C LEU A 410 0.97 -1.43 10.91
N VAL A 411 0.86 -0.73 9.78
CA VAL A 411 -0.44 -0.41 9.17
C VAL A 411 -0.77 -1.45 8.11
N TRP A 412 -1.85 -2.19 8.33
CA TRP A 412 -2.37 -3.18 7.38
C TRP A 412 -3.63 -2.67 6.68
N PRO A 413 -3.63 -2.50 5.34
CA PRO A 413 -4.80 -2.06 4.58
C PRO A 413 -5.79 -3.22 4.39
N ALA A 414 -6.88 -3.21 5.16
CA ALA A 414 -7.91 -4.26 5.17
C ALA A 414 -8.86 -4.13 3.97
N SER A 415 -8.37 -4.40 2.75
CA SER A 415 -9.11 -4.15 1.50
C SER A 415 -10.14 -5.21 1.11
N VAL A 416 -10.02 -6.44 1.64
CA VAL A 416 -10.83 -7.59 1.23
C VAL A 416 -11.67 -8.10 2.42
N PRO A 417 -13.00 -8.22 2.30
CA PRO A 417 -13.83 -8.81 3.35
C PRO A 417 -13.42 -10.25 3.67
N GLY A 418 -13.43 -10.61 4.95
CA GLY A 418 -13.02 -11.93 5.41
C GLY A 418 -12.66 -11.96 6.89
N ASN A 419 -12.41 -13.16 7.40
CA ASN A 419 -11.87 -13.35 8.74
C ASN A 419 -10.35 -13.58 8.61
N TYR A 420 -9.59 -12.86 9.42
CA TYR A 420 -8.12 -12.88 9.39
C TYR A 420 -7.56 -13.18 10.77
N THR A 421 -6.44 -13.88 10.83
CA THR A 421 -5.66 -14.02 12.05
C THR A 421 -4.39 -13.21 11.94
N LEU A 422 -4.19 -12.27 12.87
CA LEU A 422 -2.98 -11.46 13.00
C LEU A 422 -2.05 -12.07 14.04
N THR A 423 -0.76 -12.20 13.72
CA THR A 423 0.29 -12.62 14.67
C THR A 423 1.51 -11.73 14.51
N ALA A 424 2.29 -11.56 15.58
CA ALA A 424 3.57 -10.87 15.54
C ALA A 424 4.69 -11.82 16.00
N ARG A 425 5.87 -11.72 15.40
CA ARG A 425 7.08 -12.45 15.81
C ARG A 425 8.16 -11.47 16.22
N ALA A 426 8.68 -11.59 17.43
CA ALA A 426 9.85 -10.85 17.87
C ALA A 426 11.11 -11.70 17.70
N TRP A 427 12.20 -11.09 17.25
CA TRP A 427 13.54 -11.67 17.17
C TRP A 427 14.49 -10.91 18.09
N ASP A 428 15.37 -11.62 18.79
CA ASP A 428 16.39 -11.04 19.66
C ASP A 428 17.75 -10.89 18.94
N ASP A 429 18.75 -10.38 19.66
CA ASP A 429 20.14 -10.23 19.20
C ASP A 429 20.93 -11.54 19.15
N THR A 430 20.36 -12.64 19.67
CA THR A 430 20.95 -13.99 19.63
C THR A 430 20.40 -14.87 18.51
N GLY A 431 19.36 -14.40 17.82
CA GLY A 431 18.67 -15.10 16.73
C GLY A 431 17.52 -16.00 17.18
N LEU A 432 17.12 -15.96 18.46
CA LEU A 432 15.91 -16.62 18.95
C LEU A 432 14.67 -15.79 18.64
N SER A 433 13.51 -16.45 18.61
CA SER A 433 12.24 -15.78 18.36
C SER A 433 11.06 -16.44 19.05
N THR A 434 10.03 -15.62 19.29
CA THR A 434 8.72 -16.05 19.77
C THR A 434 7.64 -15.52 18.84
N LEU A 435 6.65 -16.35 18.53
CA LEU A 435 5.43 -15.94 17.83
C LEU A 435 4.34 -15.67 18.87
N SER A 436 3.62 -14.56 18.72
CA SER A 436 2.49 -14.22 19.58
C SER A 436 1.32 -15.18 19.39
N GLU A 437 0.39 -15.17 20.34
CA GLU A 437 -0.97 -15.68 20.10
C GLU A 437 -1.60 -14.94 18.91
N GLY A 438 -2.49 -15.63 18.20
CA GLY A 438 -3.22 -15.08 17.06
C GLY A 438 -4.41 -14.25 17.51
N ILE A 439 -4.52 -13.04 16.97
CA ILE A 439 -5.70 -12.18 17.14
C ILE A 439 -6.62 -12.33 15.93
N GLY A 440 -7.81 -12.86 16.16
CA GLY A 440 -8.88 -12.95 15.17
C GLY A 440 -9.53 -11.60 14.94
N ILE A 441 -9.58 -11.15 13.68
CA ILE A 441 -10.32 -9.96 13.27
C ILE A 441 -11.24 -10.26 12.09
N THR A 442 -12.35 -9.53 12.01
CA THR A 442 -13.32 -9.64 10.91
C THR A 442 -13.31 -8.35 10.10
N VAL A 443 -13.11 -8.48 8.79
CA VAL A 443 -13.28 -7.39 7.83
C VAL A 443 -14.64 -7.59 7.16
N GLU A 444 -15.58 -6.72 7.47
CA GLU A 444 -16.92 -6.74 6.88
C GLU A 444 -16.95 -5.95 5.56
N PRO A 445 -17.81 -6.33 4.60
CA PRO A 445 -18.06 -5.49 3.43
C PRO A 445 -18.63 -4.13 3.86
N PRO A 446 -18.37 -3.05 3.10
CA PRO A 446 -19.01 -1.77 3.37
C PRO A 446 -20.53 -1.90 3.37
N ALA A 447 -21.19 -1.16 4.26
CA ALA A 447 -22.64 -1.10 4.29
C ALA A 447 -23.17 -0.65 2.92
N PRO A 448 -24.27 -1.25 2.43
CA PRO A 448 -24.83 -0.86 1.15
C PRO A 448 -25.26 0.62 1.19
N GLU A 449 -25.05 1.33 0.08
CA GLU A 449 -25.50 2.71 -0.12
C GLU A 449 -26.37 2.81 -1.38
N LEU A 450 -27.36 3.70 -1.36
CA LEU A 450 -28.22 3.98 -2.50
C LEU A 450 -28.68 5.43 -2.49
N ALA A 451 -28.42 6.14 -3.59
CA ALA A 451 -29.02 7.43 -3.92
C ALA A 451 -29.37 7.47 -5.41
N VAL A 452 -30.49 8.12 -5.75
CA VAL A 452 -30.96 8.25 -7.13
C VAL A 452 -31.26 9.72 -7.40
N THR A 453 -30.75 10.26 -8.51
CA THR A 453 -30.89 11.68 -8.86
C THR A 453 -31.23 11.87 -10.34
N PRO A 454 -32.02 12.88 -10.71
CA PRO A 454 -32.77 13.77 -9.81
C PRO A 454 -33.97 13.06 -9.14
N GLU A 455 -34.56 13.67 -8.12
CA GLU A 455 -35.78 13.17 -7.47
C GLU A 455 -36.99 13.17 -8.41
N ASN A 456 -37.00 14.07 -9.41
CA ASN A 456 -38.04 14.16 -10.42
C ASN A 456 -37.48 14.55 -11.79
N GLN A 457 -38.07 14.02 -12.86
CA GLN A 457 -37.90 14.48 -14.24
C GLN A 457 -39.23 15.01 -14.79
N ASN A 458 -39.21 16.20 -15.39
CA ASN A 458 -40.36 16.77 -16.09
C ASN A 458 -40.16 16.61 -17.60
N VAL A 459 -41.15 16.02 -18.29
CA VAL A 459 -41.11 15.76 -19.73
C VAL A 459 -42.40 16.20 -20.41
N SER A 460 -42.32 16.51 -21.71
CA SER A 460 -43.49 16.87 -22.52
C SER A 460 -44.42 15.67 -22.77
N ALA A 461 -45.63 15.93 -23.25
CA ALA A 461 -46.59 14.91 -23.66
C ALA A 461 -46.10 13.98 -24.79
N ALA A 462 -45.07 14.36 -25.55
CA ALA A 462 -44.46 13.50 -26.57
C ALA A 462 -43.77 12.26 -25.96
N PRO A 463 -43.62 11.14 -26.69
CA PRO A 463 -42.84 9.99 -26.23
C PRO A 463 -41.35 10.32 -26.18
N GLY A 464 -40.58 9.64 -25.33
CA GLY A 464 -39.16 9.90 -25.18
C GLY A 464 -38.49 9.08 -24.09
N THR A 465 -37.31 9.54 -23.68
CA THR A 465 -36.49 8.90 -22.64
C THR A 465 -35.99 9.92 -21.63
N ALA A 466 -36.02 9.59 -20.35
CA ALA A 466 -35.43 10.39 -19.26
C ALA A 466 -34.41 9.55 -18.49
N ALA A 467 -33.33 10.19 -18.03
CA ALA A 467 -32.25 9.51 -17.32
C ALA A 467 -32.22 9.88 -15.84
N TYR A 468 -31.93 8.89 -15.01
CA TYR A 468 -31.61 9.04 -13.59
C TYR A 468 -30.25 8.41 -13.31
N THR A 469 -29.43 9.08 -12.52
CA THR A 469 -28.16 8.58 -12.04
C THR A 469 -28.37 7.84 -10.72
N VAL A 470 -27.88 6.60 -10.65
CA VAL A 470 -27.83 5.80 -9.43
C VAL A 470 -26.41 5.86 -8.88
N ALA A 471 -26.28 6.29 -7.63
CA ALA A 471 -25.06 6.15 -6.84
C ALA A 471 -25.26 5.00 -5.85
N SER A 472 -24.46 3.94 -5.97
CA SER A 472 -24.54 2.75 -5.10
C SER A 472 -23.22 1.99 -5.09
N ASN A 473 -22.97 1.25 -4.02
CA ASN A 473 -21.88 0.27 -3.91
C ASN A 473 -22.39 -1.19 -4.01
N ALA A 474 -23.67 -1.39 -4.33
CA ALA A 474 -24.32 -2.70 -4.35
C ALA A 474 -25.11 -2.93 -5.66
N GLY A 475 -25.64 -4.15 -5.82
CA GLY A 475 -26.60 -4.47 -6.88
C GLY A 475 -27.97 -3.86 -6.60
N TRP A 476 -28.58 -3.24 -7.61
CA TRP A 476 -29.89 -2.58 -7.51
C TRP A 476 -30.85 -3.04 -8.60
N THR A 477 -32.14 -2.98 -8.30
CA THR A 477 -33.24 -3.22 -9.25
C THR A 477 -34.16 -2.01 -9.31
N ALA A 478 -34.77 -1.73 -10.46
CA ALA A 478 -35.71 -0.64 -10.64
C ALA A 478 -37.01 -1.08 -11.31
N THR A 479 -38.13 -0.49 -10.89
CA THR A 479 -39.46 -0.73 -11.46
C THR A 479 -40.21 0.58 -11.62
N CYS A 480 -41.01 0.72 -12.68
CA CYS A 480 -41.91 1.86 -12.89
C CYS A 480 -43.36 1.39 -12.68
N ASN A 481 -44.16 2.13 -11.90
CA ASN A 481 -45.56 1.77 -11.65
C ASN A 481 -46.50 2.14 -12.83
N GLY A 482 -46.08 3.06 -13.69
CA GLY A 482 -46.87 3.52 -14.83
C GLY A 482 -46.77 2.55 -15.99
N SER A 483 -47.91 2.03 -16.49
CA SER A 483 -47.95 1.15 -17.66
C SER A 483 -47.43 1.79 -18.96
N TRP A 484 -47.25 3.11 -18.95
CA TRP A 484 -46.74 3.93 -20.05
C TRP A 484 -45.23 4.21 -19.96
N CYS A 485 -44.55 3.68 -18.93
CA CYS A 485 -43.15 3.89 -18.59
C CYS A 485 -42.44 2.54 -18.38
N THR A 486 -41.29 2.35 -19.04
CA THR A 486 -40.41 1.18 -18.87
C THR A 486 -39.02 1.67 -18.43
N VAL A 487 -38.38 0.98 -17.49
CA VAL A 487 -37.08 1.40 -16.93
C VAL A 487 -36.00 0.33 -17.11
N THR A 488 -34.73 0.73 -17.10
CA THR A 488 -33.60 -0.20 -16.93
C THR A 488 -33.82 -1.04 -15.66
N PRO A 489 -34.00 -2.37 -15.75
CA PRO A 489 -34.56 -3.15 -14.64
C PRO A 489 -33.57 -3.44 -13.51
N ALA A 490 -32.26 -3.41 -13.79
CA ALA A 490 -31.22 -3.68 -12.79
C ALA A 490 -29.85 -3.12 -13.20
N GLY A 491 -28.96 -2.99 -12.22
CA GLY A 491 -27.55 -2.65 -12.40
C GLY A 491 -26.73 -2.98 -11.14
N SER A 492 -25.44 -2.65 -11.17
CA SER A 492 -24.53 -2.86 -10.04
C SER A 492 -23.59 -1.69 -9.87
N GLY A 493 -23.39 -1.25 -8.63
CA GLY A 493 -22.59 -0.05 -8.35
C GLY A 493 -23.27 1.21 -8.89
N ASN A 494 -22.46 2.22 -9.22
CA ASN A 494 -22.97 3.42 -9.88
C ASN A 494 -23.48 3.09 -11.30
N GLY A 495 -24.60 3.70 -11.71
CA GLY A 495 -25.18 3.45 -13.01
C GLY A 495 -26.25 4.45 -13.42
N THR A 496 -26.96 4.13 -14.51
CA THR A 496 -28.01 4.98 -15.06
C THR A 496 -29.27 4.16 -15.26
N ILE A 497 -30.40 4.68 -14.77
CA ILE A 497 -31.73 4.21 -15.13
C ILE A 497 -32.22 5.06 -16.30
N LEU A 498 -32.55 4.41 -17.42
CA LEU A 498 -33.25 5.04 -18.53
C LEU A 498 -34.72 4.70 -18.41
N ALA A 499 -35.56 5.72 -18.24
CA ALA A 499 -37.01 5.62 -18.25
C ALA A 499 -37.52 5.98 -19.65
N GLU A 500 -37.97 4.98 -20.40
CA GLU A 500 -38.62 5.13 -21.70
C GLU A 500 -40.12 5.29 -21.50
N PHE A 501 -40.72 6.33 -22.08
CA PHE A 501 -42.13 6.66 -21.89
C PHE A 501 -42.85 6.88 -23.23
N THR A 502 -44.12 6.44 -23.27
CA THR A 502 -45.01 6.65 -24.41
C THR A 502 -45.65 8.04 -24.38
N ALA A 503 -46.32 8.44 -25.47
CA ALA A 503 -47.03 9.72 -25.53
C ALA A 503 -48.16 9.79 -24.49
N ASN A 504 -48.40 10.96 -23.92
CA ASN A 504 -49.58 11.25 -23.11
C ASN A 504 -50.64 11.95 -23.98
N PRO A 505 -51.68 11.25 -24.48
CA PRO A 505 -52.69 11.86 -25.32
C PRO A 505 -53.74 12.66 -24.52
N SER A 506 -53.75 12.55 -23.19
CA SER A 506 -54.68 13.29 -22.32
C SER A 506 -54.20 14.70 -22.09
N THR A 507 -55.12 15.64 -21.89
CA THR A 507 -54.83 17.01 -21.44
C THR A 507 -54.40 17.08 -19.96
N ASN A 508 -54.61 16.00 -19.19
CA ASN A 508 -54.15 15.91 -17.82
C ASN A 508 -52.69 15.44 -17.75
N GLU A 509 -51.94 16.04 -16.84
CA GLU A 509 -50.63 15.54 -16.43
C GLU A 509 -50.75 14.12 -15.82
N ARG A 510 -49.72 13.31 -16.03
CA ARG A 510 -49.58 12.00 -15.39
C ARG A 510 -48.19 11.83 -14.79
N ILE A 511 -48.13 11.12 -13.67
CA ILE A 511 -46.90 10.89 -12.91
C ILE A 511 -46.69 9.39 -12.76
N ALA A 512 -45.47 8.92 -13.01
CA ALA A 512 -45.04 7.57 -12.66
C ALA A 512 -44.01 7.61 -11.53
N GLU A 513 -44.10 6.65 -10.63
CA GLU A 513 -43.11 6.40 -9.59
C GLU A 513 -42.15 5.31 -10.05
N ILE A 514 -40.86 5.61 -9.96
CA ILE A 514 -39.77 4.69 -10.22
C ILE A 514 -39.17 4.32 -8.87
N THR A 515 -39.33 3.07 -8.48
CA THR A 515 -38.81 2.53 -7.22
C THR A 515 -37.51 1.78 -7.49
N VAL A 516 -36.44 2.19 -6.81
CA VAL A 516 -35.10 1.57 -6.88
C VAL A 516 -34.81 0.90 -5.55
N THR A 517 -34.40 -0.36 -5.60
CA THR A 517 -34.19 -1.20 -4.42
C THR A 517 -32.78 -1.76 -4.40
N VAL A 518 -32.14 -1.69 -3.24
CA VAL A 518 -30.92 -2.42 -2.87
C VAL A 518 -31.26 -3.30 -1.68
N VAL A 519 -30.83 -4.56 -1.67
CA VAL A 519 -31.07 -5.48 -0.56
C VAL A 519 -30.47 -4.92 0.73
N GLY A 520 -31.28 -4.84 1.80
CA GLY A 520 -30.83 -4.32 3.10
C GLY A 520 -31.03 -2.81 3.31
N LEU A 521 -31.49 -2.07 2.29
CA LEU A 521 -31.85 -0.65 2.40
C LEU A 521 -33.35 -0.42 2.19
N ALA A 522 -33.83 0.72 2.68
CA ALA A 522 -35.16 1.21 2.31
C ALA A 522 -35.16 1.60 0.81
N PRO A 523 -36.20 1.27 0.03
CA PRO A 523 -36.28 1.66 -1.38
C PRO A 523 -36.29 3.18 -1.58
N VAL A 524 -35.59 3.65 -2.61
CA VAL A 524 -35.63 5.06 -3.04
C VAL A 524 -36.67 5.19 -4.16
N THR A 525 -37.56 6.16 -4.04
CA THR A 525 -38.58 6.44 -5.07
C THR A 525 -38.31 7.81 -5.69
N VAL A 526 -38.24 7.85 -7.02
CA VAL A 526 -38.15 9.08 -7.84
C VAL A 526 -39.32 9.14 -8.80
N THR A 527 -39.67 10.32 -9.30
CA THR A 527 -40.84 10.50 -10.16
C THR A 527 -40.48 10.90 -11.59
N LEU A 528 -41.33 10.48 -12.52
CA LEU A 528 -41.37 10.98 -13.90
C LEU A 528 -42.72 11.65 -14.12
N THR A 529 -42.70 12.99 -14.21
CA THR A 529 -43.89 13.81 -14.46
C THR A 529 -43.97 14.16 -15.94
N GLN A 530 -45.02 13.69 -16.60
CA GLN A 530 -45.27 13.94 -18.01
C GLN A 530 -46.48 14.85 -18.18
N THR A 531 -46.27 16.02 -18.80
CA THR A 531 -47.34 16.99 -19.02
C THR A 531 -48.47 16.40 -19.87
N GLY A 532 -49.67 16.96 -19.73
CA GLY A 532 -50.77 16.70 -20.65
C GLY A 532 -50.49 17.24 -22.06
N ALA A 533 -51.14 16.66 -23.06
CA ALA A 533 -51.14 17.19 -24.42
C ALA A 533 -51.95 18.49 -24.49
N VAL A 534 -51.52 19.42 -25.34
CA VAL A 534 -52.12 20.75 -25.50
C VAL A 534 -53.16 20.69 -26.61
N GLU A 535 -54.40 21.10 -26.31
CA GLU A 535 -55.46 21.25 -27.32
C GLU A 535 -55.10 22.34 -28.33
N LYS A 536 -55.64 22.24 -29.54
CA LYS A 536 -55.31 23.14 -30.65
C LYS A 536 -56.47 24.07 -30.92
N ILE A 537 -56.18 25.21 -31.55
CA ILE A 537 -57.18 26.21 -31.92
C ILE A 537 -57.25 26.27 -33.45
N LEU A 538 -58.44 26.03 -34.00
CA LEU A 538 -58.76 26.27 -35.39
C LEU A 538 -59.61 27.54 -35.48
N ASN A 539 -59.04 28.60 -36.08
CA ASN A 539 -59.75 29.82 -36.43
C ASN A 539 -60.20 29.71 -37.88
N ILE A 540 -61.49 29.83 -38.15
CA ILE A 540 -62.00 29.89 -39.52
C ILE A 540 -62.72 31.18 -39.82
N THR A 541 -62.66 31.61 -41.08
CA THR A 541 -63.50 32.70 -41.60
C THR A 541 -64.47 32.12 -42.62
N VAL A 542 -65.76 32.34 -42.43
CA VAL A 542 -66.86 31.83 -43.25
C VAL A 542 -67.90 32.94 -43.40
N LEU A 543 -68.42 33.14 -44.60
CA LEU A 543 -69.56 34.03 -44.86
C LEU A 543 -70.72 33.21 -45.43
N LEU A 544 -71.94 33.53 -45.02
CA LEU A 544 -73.17 32.88 -45.49
C LEU A 544 -73.90 33.83 -46.42
N GLN A 545 -74.22 33.39 -47.64
CA GLN A 545 -74.87 34.25 -48.64
C GLN A 545 -76.19 34.82 -48.13
N GLY A 546 -76.95 34.00 -47.40
CA GLY A 546 -78.24 34.40 -46.82
C GLY A 546 -78.13 35.60 -45.90
N LEU A 547 -77.12 35.61 -45.05
CA LEU A 547 -76.94 36.61 -43.99
C LEU A 547 -76.04 37.78 -44.40
N TYR A 548 -75.50 37.77 -45.62
CA TYR A 548 -74.45 38.70 -46.04
C TYR A 548 -75.00 40.14 -46.20
N ASN A 549 -74.39 41.11 -45.52
CA ASN A 549 -74.85 42.52 -45.54
C ASN A 549 -73.79 43.52 -46.07
N GLY A 550 -72.67 43.02 -46.60
CA GLY A 550 -71.64 43.82 -47.26
C GLY A 550 -70.37 44.00 -46.44
N SER A 551 -69.28 44.41 -47.11
CA SER A 551 -67.96 44.68 -46.52
C SER A 551 -67.37 43.51 -45.71
N GLY A 552 -67.71 42.27 -46.06
CA GLY A 552 -67.23 41.09 -45.34
C GLY A 552 -67.95 40.82 -44.01
N THR A 553 -69.14 41.41 -43.79
CA THR A 553 -69.95 41.17 -42.58
C THR A 553 -71.30 40.52 -42.91
N MET A 554 -71.92 39.97 -41.87
CA MET A 554 -73.25 39.36 -41.89
C MET A 554 -74.15 40.03 -40.86
N HIS A 555 -75.45 39.92 -41.04
CA HIS A 555 -76.40 40.16 -39.95
C HIS A 555 -76.65 38.87 -39.16
N PRO A 556 -77.06 38.96 -37.89
CA PRO A 556 -77.54 37.80 -37.17
C PRO A 556 -78.82 37.24 -37.80
N ALA A 557 -78.98 35.92 -37.78
CA ALA A 557 -80.25 35.26 -38.03
C ALA A 557 -81.27 35.71 -36.98
N LEU A 558 -82.46 36.11 -37.40
CA LEU A 558 -83.48 36.68 -36.54
C LEU A 558 -84.54 35.64 -36.14
N ASP A 559 -85.21 35.89 -35.02
CA ASP A 559 -86.44 35.20 -34.62
C ASP A 559 -87.68 35.83 -35.27
N GLU A 560 -88.87 35.29 -34.99
CA GLU A 560 -90.14 35.76 -35.57
C GLU A 560 -90.51 37.20 -35.15
N SER A 561 -89.80 37.75 -34.17
CA SER A 561 -89.96 39.12 -33.67
C SER A 561 -88.93 40.09 -34.25
N GLY A 562 -88.05 39.63 -35.15
CA GLY A 562 -86.97 40.42 -35.74
C GLY A 562 -85.80 40.66 -34.78
N ILE A 563 -85.64 39.82 -33.75
CA ILE A 563 -84.55 39.90 -32.75
C ILE A 563 -83.48 38.85 -33.07
N PRO A 564 -82.18 39.16 -32.95
CA PRO A 564 -81.10 38.18 -33.13
C PRO A 564 -81.29 36.92 -32.29
N TYR A 565 -81.48 35.76 -32.94
CA TYR A 565 -81.84 34.51 -32.27
C TYR A 565 -80.73 34.00 -31.33
N TRP A 566 -79.47 34.14 -31.75
CA TRP A 566 -78.29 33.73 -30.97
C TRP A 566 -77.58 34.88 -30.25
N GLY A 567 -78.11 36.11 -30.35
CA GLY A 567 -77.46 37.34 -29.90
C GLY A 567 -76.86 38.16 -31.04
N ALA A 568 -76.60 39.44 -30.80
CA ALA A 568 -76.26 40.41 -31.85
C ALA A 568 -74.91 40.17 -32.55
N ASP A 569 -73.97 39.50 -31.87
CA ASP A 569 -72.61 39.27 -32.35
C ASP A 569 -72.44 37.90 -33.05
N ILE A 570 -73.49 37.08 -33.11
CA ILE A 570 -73.48 35.75 -33.71
C ILE A 570 -74.37 35.77 -34.95
N ALA A 571 -73.78 35.53 -36.12
CA ALA A 571 -74.49 35.38 -37.38
C ALA A 571 -75.41 34.16 -37.34
N ASP A 572 -74.83 32.99 -37.09
CA ASP A 572 -75.56 31.71 -36.98
C ASP A 572 -74.67 30.63 -36.32
N LYS A 573 -75.14 29.37 -36.33
CA LYS A 573 -74.41 28.19 -35.89
C LYS A 573 -73.97 27.33 -37.07
N ILE A 574 -72.71 26.90 -37.06
CA ILE A 574 -72.15 25.96 -38.05
C ILE A 574 -71.69 24.66 -37.39
N SER A 575 -71.47 23.64 -38.22
CA SER A 575 -70.71 22.44 -37.83
C SER A 575 -69.46 22.31 -38.69
N ILE A 576 -68.42 21.73 -38.09
CA ILE A 576 -67.16 21.43 -38.75
C ILE A 576 -66.95 19.92 -38.70
N GLU A 577 -66.78 19.32 -39.87
CA GLU A 577 -66.27 17.95 -40.01
C GLU A 577 -64.81 18.00 -40.43
N MET A 578 -63.96 17.24 -39.74
CA MET A 578 -62.62 16.95 -40.21
C MET A 578 -62.57 15.55 -40.79
N HIS A 579 -62.01 15.44 -41.99
CA HIS A 579 -61.89 14.18 -42.71
C HIS A 579 -60.42 13.79 -42.89
N ASN A 580 -60.15 12.49 -42.96
CA ASN A 580 -58.81 11.97 -43.22
C ASN A 580 -58.25 12.53 -44.54
N GLY A 581 -57.05 13.13 -44.51
CA GLY A 581 -56.43 13.76 -45.68
C GLY A 581 -56.14 12.82 -46.85
N SER A 582 -56.12 11.49 -46.64
CA SER A 582 -55.95 10.48 -47.70
C SER A 582 -57.26 9.78 -48.09
N ASN A 583 -58.33 9.93 -47.31
CA ASN A 583 -59.63 9.30 -47.55
C ASN A 583 -60.76 10.20 -47.02
N TYR A 584 -61.27 11.08 -47.88
CA TYR A 584 -62.30 12.05 -47.49
C TYR A 584 -63.57 11.41 -46.90
N SER A 585 -63.92 10.18 -47.27
CA SER A 585 -65.12 9.52 -46.70
C SER A 585 -65.01 9.16 -45.21
N GLU A 586 -63.81 9.23 -44.61
CA GLU A 586 -63.59 8.98 -43.19
C GLU A 586 -63.63 10.29 -42.39
N VAL A 587 -64.75 10.54 -41.71
CA VAL A 587 -64.87 11.63 -40.72
C VAL A 587 -64.14 11.21 -39.46
N VAL A 588 -63.10 11.96 -39.09
CA VAL A 588 -62.29 11.68 -37.90
C VAL A 588 -62.71 12.53 -36.70
N LEU A 589 -63.32 13.69 -36.94
CA LEU A 589 -63.84 14.58 -35.90
C LEU A 589 -65.07 15.33 -36.42
N LEU A 590 -66.10 15.43 -35.60
CA LEU A 590 -67.29 16.25 -35.84
C LEU A 590 -67.47 17.21 -34.66
N LEU A 591 -67.63 18.48 -34.95
CA LEU A 591 -67.83 19.56 -33.97
C LEU A 591 -69.08 20.35 -34.37
N ASP A 592 -70.09 20.32 -33.51
CA ASP A 592 -71.40 20.94 -33.77
C ASP A 592 -71.62 22.20 -32.93
N ASN A 593 -72.60 23.01 -33.34
CA ASN A 593 -73.06 24.21 -32.62
C ASN A 593 -71.99 25.29 -32.40
N ILE A 594 -71.06 25.41 -33.35
CA ILE A 594 -70.00 26.42 -33.33
C ILE A 594 -70.61 27.78 -33.64
N ASP A 595 -70.30 28.78 -32.80
CA ASP A 595 -70.67 30.17 -33.05
C ASP A 595 -69.93 30.70 -34.28
N LEU A 596 -70.69 31.12 -35.30
CA LEU A 596 -70.18 31.91 -36.41
C LEU A 596 -70.53 33.38 -36.13
N HIS A 597 -69.51 34.22 -35.95
CA HIS A 597 -69.70 35.63 -35.65
C HIS A 597 -70.13 36.44 -36.87
N THR A 598 -70.71 37.62 -36.64
CA THR A 598 -71.16 38.54 -37.70
C THR A 598 -70.03 39.13 -38.54
N ASP A 599 -68.78 39.03 -38.09
CA ASP A 599 -67.58 39.34 -38.89
C ASP A 599 -67.06 38.14 -39.71
N GLY A 600 -67.78 37.03 -39.68
CA GLY A 600 -67.44 35.78 -40.36
C GLY A 600 -66.48 34.88 -39.60
N THR A 601 -66.01 35.24 -38.41
CA THR A 601 -65.05 34.41 -37.68
C THR A 601 -65.72 33.32 -36.84
N ALA A 602 -65.07 32.17 -36.73
CA ALA A 602 -65.40 31.13 -35.77
C ALA A 602 -64.12 30.52 -35.19
N VAL A 603 -64.13 30.23 -33.88
CA VAL A 603 -62.97 29.67 -33.16
C VAL A 603 -63.35 28.34 -32.56
N VAL A 604 -62.54 27.31 -32.82
CA VAL A 604 -62.85 25.95 -32.41
C VAL A 604 -61.64 25.29 -31.75
N THR A 605 -61.89 24.58 -30.65
CA THR A 605 -60.86 23.79 -29.98
C THR A 605 -60.82 22.38 -30.55
N ILE A 606 -59.66 21.97 -31.04
CA ILE A 606 -59.40 20.65 -31.60
C ILE A 606 -58.63 19.83 -30.57
N PRO A 607 -59.02 18.58 -30.29
CA PRO A 607 -58.28 17.73 -29.36
C PRO A 607 -56.81 17.57 -29.77
N ALA A 608 -55.92 17.54 -28.78
CA ALA A 608 -54.47 17.55 -28.97
C ALA A 608 -53.92 16.42 -29.89
N GLY A 609 -54.65 15.31 -29.99
CA GLY A 609 -54.26 14.13 -30.77
C GLY A 609 -54.25 14.34 -32.29
N TYR A 610 -54.96 15.35 -32.82
CA TYR A 610 -55.07 15.58 -34.27
C TYR A 610 -53.84 16.34 -34.81
N ASN A 611 -52.79 15.61 -35.20
CA ASN A 611 -51.50 16.14 -35.66
C ASN A 611 -51.20 15.88 -37.15
N GLY A 612 -52.20 15.43 -37.92
CA GLY A 612 -52.07 15.20 -39.36
C GLY A 612 -52.61 16.34 -40.21
N ASP A 613 -52.72 16.06 -41.52
CA ASP A 613 -53.41 16.93 -42.48
C ASP A 613 -54.83 16.40 -42.72
N TYR A 614 -55.83 17.28 -42.63
CA TYR A 614 -57.24 16.91 -42.69
C TYR A 614 -58.02 17.82 -43.63
N TYR A 615 -58.96 17.27 -44.39
CA TYR A 615 -59.93 18.12 -45.07
C TYR A 615 -60.91 18.70 -44.04
N ILE A 616 -61.20 20.00 -44.15
CA ILE A 616 -62.13 20.70 -43.26
C ILE A 616 -63.40 20.97 -44.06
N THR A 617 -64.52 20.40 -43.64
CA THR A 617 -65.85 20.65 -44.21
C THR A 617 -66.64 21.54 -43.26
N VAL A 618 -67.15 22.66 -43.76
CA VAL A 618 -68.09 23.52 -43.05
C VAL A 618 -69.49 23.23 -43.52
N ARG A 619 -70.41 23.00 -42.58
CA ARG A 619 -71.84 22.82 -42.84
C ARG A 619 -72.65 23.87 -42.09
N HIS A 620 -73.73 24.29 -42.71
CA HIS A 620 -74.70 25.22 -42.15
C HIS A 620 -76.12 24.67 -42.37
N ARG A 621 -77.09 25.10 -41.58
CA ARG A 621 -78.45 24.53 -41.55
C ARG A 621 -79.21 24.61 -42.89
N ASN A 622 -78.88 25.59 -43.73
CA ASN A 622 -79.56 25.86 -45.00
C ASN A 622 -78.61 26.39 -46.09
N SER A 623 -77.32 26.13 -45.97
CA SER A 623 -76.33 26.54 -46.98
C SER A 623 -75.48 25.34 -47.39
N ILE A 624 -75.01 25.36 -48.64
CA ILE A 624 -74.24 24.25 -49.20
C ILE A 624 -72.99 24.00 -48.38
N ALA A 625 -72.71 22.73 -48.08
CA ALA A 625 -71.47 22.36 -47.42
C ALA A 625 -70.26 22.66 -48.32
N VAL A 626 -69.20 23.21 -47.75
CA VAL A 626 -67.95 23.51 -48.47
C VAL A 626 -66.77 22.83 -47.80
N VAL A 627 -65.83 22.35 -48.63
CA VAL A 627 -64.65 21.60 -48.18
C VAL A 627 -63.40 22.40 -48.51
N SER A 628 -62.38 22.35 -47.66
CA SER A 628 -61.05 22.91 -47.98
C SER A 628 -60.50 22.32 -49.28
N ALA A 629 -59.86 23.14 -50.12
CA ALA A 629 -59.32 22.69 -51.41
C ALA A 629 -58.24 21.60 -51.29
N LEU A 630 -57.49 21.63 -50.19
CA LEU A 630 -56.46 20.65 -49.83
C LEU A 630 -56.61 20.28 -48.34
N PRO A 631 -56.02 19.14 -47.91
CA PRO A 631 -55.88 18.85 -46.49
C PRO A 631 -55.11 19.96 -45.76
N VAL A 632 -55.64 20.41 -44.64
CA VAL A 632 -55.09 21.46 -43.79
C VAL A 632 -54.26 20.82 -42.69
N SER A 633 -53.01 21.26 -42.56
CA SER A 633 -52.10 20.74 -41.54
C SER A 633 -52.48 21.25 -40.16
N LEU A 634 -52.80 20.33 -39.26
CA LEU A 634 -53.04 20.66 -37.86
C LEU A 634 -51.80 20.47 -37.00
N ILE A 635 -50.59 20.32 -37.54
CA ILE A 635 -49.37 20.24 -36.73
C ILE A 635 -49.20 21.44 -35.77
N PRO A 636 -49.45 22.71 -36.19
CA PRO A 636 -49.37 23.86 -35.28
C PRO A 636 -50.44 23.83 -34.19
N GLU A 637 -50.16 24.46 -33.03
CA GLU A 637 -51.14 24.63 -31.94
C GLU A 637 -52.29 25.57 -32.32
N THR A 638 -52.04 26.54 -33.21
CA THR A 638 -53.05 27.45 -33.74
C THR A 638 -53.01 27.41 -35.26
N VAL A 639 -54.15 27.13 -35.88
CA VAL A 639 -54.33 27.07 -37.33
C VAL A 639 -55.43 28.05 -37.74
N THR A 640 -55.21 28.75 -38.84
CA THR A 640 -56.21 29.68 -39.41
C THR A 640 -56.55 29.23 -40.83
N PHE A 641 -57.84 29.18 -41.17
CA PHE A 641 -58.32 28.80 -42.51
C PHE A 641 -59.45 29.70 -42.99
N ASP A 642 -59.39 30.17 -44.23
CA ASP A 642 -60.31 31.17 -44.78
C ASP A 642 -61.16 30.57 -45.91
N PHE A 643 -62.47 30.46 -45.68
CA PHE A 643 -63.48 29.99 -46.65
C PHE A 643 -64.09 31.13 -47.48
N THR A 644 -63.51 32.34 -47.47
CA THR A 644 -63.97 33.49 -48.26
C THR A 644 -63.21 33.67 -49.58
N SER A 645 -62.50 32.63 -50.03
CA SER A 645 -61.72 32.63 -51.28
C SER A 645 -61.92 31.33 -52.06
N ASP A 646 -62.26 31.43 -53.35
CA ASP A 646 -62.49 30.28 -54.23
C ASP A 646 -61.32 29.29 -54.21
N ALA A 647 -60.08 29.79 -54.23
CA ALA A 647 -58.87 28.97 -54.26
C ALA A 647 -58.67 28.11 -53.00
N MET A 648 -59.33 28.46 -51.90
CA MET A 648 -59.24 27.75 -50.62
C MET A 648 -60.35 26.69 -50.49
N VAL A 649 -61.32 26.66 -51.40
CA VAL A 649 -62.47 25.75 -51.36
C VAL A 649 -62.42 24.78 -52.53
N TYR A 650 -62.67 23.50 -52.23
CA TYR A 650 -62.66 22.45 -53.24
C TYR A 650 -63.70 22.73 -54.32
N GLY A 651 -63.28 22.67 -55.58
CA GLY A 651 -64.15 22.95 -56.73
C GLY A 651 -64.54 24.42 -56.92
N ASN A 652 -63.98 25.37 -56.16
CA ASN A 652 -64.35 26.79 -56.19
C ASN A 652 -65.85 27.02 -55.92
N ASN A 653 -66.44 26.26 -54.99
CA ASN A 653 -67.88 26.18 -54.77
C ASN A 653 -68.43 27.28 -53.83
N LEU A 654 -68.23 28.56 -54.18
CA LEU A 654 -68.68 29.71 -53.39
C LEU A 654 -69.46 30.73 -54.24
N ALA A 655 -70.41 31.41 -53.60
CA ALA A 655 -71.17 32.50 -54.18
C ALA A 655 -70.35 33.81 -54.20
N LEU A 656 -70.35 34.53 -55.34
CA LEU A 656 -69.75 35.86 -55.47
C LEU A 656 -70.71 36.94 -55.00
N MET A 657 -70.34 37.68 -53.95
CA MET A 657 -71.10 38.81 -53.44
C MET A 657 -70.83 40.10 -54.24
N PRO A 658 -71.75 41.09 -54.26
CA PRO A 658 -71.64 42.28 -55.10
C PRO A 658 -70.37 43.13 -54.91
N ASP A 659 -69.76 43.07 -53.73
CA ASP A 659 -68.54 43.79 -53.36
C ASP A 659 -67.27 42.93 -53.43
N GLY A 660 -67.36 41.73 -54.01
CA GLY A 660 -66.21 40.88 -54.34
C GLY A 660 -65.91 39.78 -53.34
N TRP A 661 -66.57 39.78 -52.17
CA TRP A 661 -66.45 38.71 -51.17
C TRP A 661 -67.04 37.39 -51.66
N ARG A 662 -66.62 36.28 -51.05
CA ARG A 662 -67.19 34.96 -51.28
C ARG A 662 -67.93 34.46 -50.05
N ALA A 663 -69.07 33.84 -50.28
CA ALA A 663 -69.90 33.24 -49.24
C ALA A 663 -70.37 31.85 -49.66
N LEU A 664 -70.75 31.01 -48.70
CA LEU A 664 -71.41 29.73 -48.98
C LEU A 664 -72.74 30.00 -49.65
N PHE A 665 -73.06 29.25 -50.72
CA PHE A 665 -74.35 29.35 -51.37
C PHE A 665 -75.47 29.01 -50.39
N GLY A 666 -76.44 29.90 -50.24
CA GLY A 666 -77.64 29.66 -49.44
C GLY A 666 -78.69 28.87 -50.23
N GLY A 667 -79.50 28.08 -49.55
CA GLY A 667 -80.68 27.44 -50.14
C GLY A 667 -80.67 25.91 -50.19
N ASP A 668 -79.70 25.24 -49.56
CA ASP A 668 -79.72 23.79 -49.31
C ASP A 668 -80.59 23.52 -48.07
N VAL A 669 -81.89 23.83 -48.18
CA VAL A 669 -82.87 23.84 -47.06
C VAL A 669 -83.18 22.43 -46.60
N LEU A 670 -83.22 21.49 -47.55
CA LEU A 670 -83.22 20.06 -47.31
C LEU A 670 -81.78 19.59 -47.53
N PRO A 671 -80.98 19.36 -46.47
CA PRO A 671 -79.53 19.17 -46.58
C PRO A 671 -79.18 17.82 -47.23
N ASP A 672 -79.40 17.71 -48.52
CA ASP A 672 -79.09 16.56 -49.37
C ASP A 672 -77.86 16.82 -50.24
N GLY A 673 -77.33 18.05 -50.17
CA GLY A 673 -76.12 18.48 -50.83
C GLY A 673 -76.33 18.95 -52.26
N THR A 674 -77.56 19.24 -52.66
CA THR A 674 -77.89 19.88 -53.95
C THR A 674 -78.93 20.96 -53.72
N ILE A 675 -78.71 22.16 -54.25
CA ILE A 675 -79.74 23.20 -54.26
C ILE A 675 -80.59 22.99 -55.50
N ASP A 676 -81.83 22.54 -55.33
CA ASP A 676 -82.77 22.34 -56.42
C ASP A 676 -84.23 22.70 -56.07
N THR A 677 -85.17 22.31 -56.93
CA THR A 677 -86.60 22.57 -56.73
C THR A 677 -87.20 21.87 -55.51
N GLY A 678 -86.55 20.84 -54.99
CA GLY A 678 -86.86 20.16 -53.74
C GLY A 678 -86.73 21.11 -52.55
N ASP A 679 -85.67 21.90 -52.49
CA ASP A 679 -85.42 22.92 -51.44
C ASP A 679 -86.43 24.07 -51.48
N MET A 680 -86.95 24.38 -52.66
CA MET A 680 -87.98 25.41 -52.81
C MET A 680 -89.30 25.02 -52.15
N THR A 681 -89.60 23.71 -52.11
CA THR A 681 -90.89 23.21 -51.61
C THR A 681 -91.14 23.58 -50.13
N PRO A 682 -90.22 23.35 -49.18
CA PRO A 682 -90.40 23.80 -47.80
C PRO A 682 -90.48 25.32 -47.69
N VAL A 683 -89.69 26.08 -48.45
CA VAL A 683 -89.74 27.57 -48.44
C VAL A 683 -91.10 28.10 -48.94
N ASP A 684 -91.63 27.57 -50.06
CA ASP A 684 -92.96 27.93 -50.59
C ASP A 684 -94.09 27.56 -49.62
N ASN A 685 -94.00 26.38 -49.00
CA ASN A 685 -94.99 25.95 -48.01
C ASN A 685 -94.98 26.86 -46.77
N ASP A 686 -93.80 27.17 -46.24
CA ASP A 686 -93.65 27.98 -45.03
C ASP A 686 -94.02 29.45 -45.30
N SER A 687 -93.66 29.99 -46.47
CA SER A 687 -94.07 31.33 -46.87
C SER A 687 -95.58 31.47 -47.04
N ARG A 688 -96.24 30.49 -47.68
CA ARG A 688 -97.72 30.47 -47.79
C ARG A 688 -98.42 30.40 -46.44
N ASN A 689 -97.78 29.78 -45.46
CA ASN A 689 -98.28 29.64 -44.10
C ASN A 689 -97.89 30.83 -43.21
N PHE A 690 -97.18 31.84 -43.73
CA PHE A 690 -96.66 32.97 -42.96
C PHE A 690 -95.82 32.53 -41.75
N MET A 691 -95.02 31.47 -41.94
CA MET A 691 -94.11 31.00 -40.91
C MET A 691 -93.00 32.03 -40.68
N GLY A 692 -92.62 32.20 -39.42
CA GLY A 692 -91.50 33.02 -39.00
C GLY A 692 -90.74 32.36 -37.86
N GLY A 693 -89.57 32.87 -37.56
CA GLY A 693 -88.64 32.33 -36.57
C GLY A 693 -87.41 31.68 -37.19
N TYR A 694 -86.56 31.15 -36.33
CA TYR A 694 -85.34 30.47 -36.74
C TYR A 694 -85.64 29.11 -37.38
N LEU A 695 -85.84 29.11 -38.69
CA LEU A 695 -86.21 27.95 -39.51
C LEU A 695 -85.17 27.70 -40.60
N ASN A 696 -85.04 26.45 -41.08
CA ASN A 696 -84.16 26.17 -42.23
C ASN A 696 -84.64 26.89 -43.51
N SER A 697 -85.95 27.06 -43.64
CA SER A 697 -86.61 27.73 -44.77
C SER A 697 -86.43 29.26 -44.78
N ASP A 698 -86.02 29.85 -43.67
CA ASP A 698 -85.58 31.25 -43.56
C ASP A 698 -84.10 31.32 -43.99
N VAL A 699 -83.91 31.37 -45.31
CA VAL A 699 -82.62 31.30 -45.98
C VAL A 699 -81.87 32.62 -45.86
N ASN A 700 -82.57 33.75 -45.92
CA ASN A 700 -81.96 35.07 -45.73
C ASN A 700 -81.80 35.42 -44.23
N GLY A 701 -82.42 34.67 -43.32
CA GLY A 701 -82.27 34.84 -41.88
C GLY A 701 -82.93 36.11 -41.32
N ASP A 702 -83.91 36.68 -42.01
CA ASP A 702 -84.60 37.91 -41.57
C ASP A 702 -85.72 37.66 -40.55
N GLY A 703 -85.95 36.39 -40.20
CA GLY A 703 -86.94 35.95 -39.21
C GLY A 703 -88.33 35.70 -39.80
N THR A 704 -88.51 35.90 -41.11
CA THR A 704 -89.76 35.63 -41.82
C THR A 704 -89.52 34.87 -43.12
N VAL A 705 -90.31 33.82 -43.40
CA VAL A 705 -90.15 33.08 -44.66
C VAL A 705 -90.99 33.75 -45.75
N ASP A 706 -90.33 34.37 -46.73
CA ASP A 706 -91.01 35.08 -47.82
C ASP A 706 -90.34 34.93 -49.20
N THR A 707 -90.70 35.79 -50.14
CA THR A 707 -90.13 35.78 -51.50
C THR A 707 -88.63 36.05 -51.55
N GLY A 708 -88.05 36.67 -50.51
CA GLY A 708 -86.63 36.90 -50.33
C GLY A 708 -85.86 35.58 -50.21
N ASP A 709 -86.35 34.65 -49.39
CA ASP A 709 -85.78 33.31 -49.24
C ASP A 709 -85.86 32.51 -50.54
N MET A 710 -87.03 32.52 -51.17
CA MET A 710 -87.25 31.86 -52.45
C MET A 710 -86.29 32.39 -53.51
N THR A 711 -86.00 33.69 -53.51
CA THR A 711 -85.09 34.29 -54.49
C THR A 711 -83.69 33.70 -54.37
N ILE A 712 -83.21 33.42 -53.16
CA ILE A 712 -81.88 32.83 -52.94
C ILE A 712 -81.86 31.39 -53.47
N VAL A 713 -82.86 30.57 -53.08
CA VAL A 713 -82.96 29.17 -53.52
C VAL A 713 -83.12 29.08 -55.04
N ASP A 714 -84.00 29.88 -55.66
CA ASP A 714 -84.27 29.83 -57.11
C ASP A 714 -83.03 30.22 -57.92
N ASN A 715 -82.35 31.30 -57.50
CA ASN A 715 -81.12 31.74 -58.15
C ASN A 715 -80.03 30.66 -58.09
N ASN A 716 -79.84 30.03 -56.93
CA ASN A 716 -78.78 29.05 -56.75
C ASN A 716 -79.14 27.67 -57.35
N ALA A 717 -80.42 27.30 -57.37
CA ALA A 717 -80.91 26.13 -58.09
C ALA A 717 -80.69 26.25 -59.60
N ALA A 718 -80.86 27.46 -60.16
CA ALA A 718 -80.57 27.72 -61.57
C ALA A 718 -79.07 27.57 -61.92
N TYR A 719 -78.17 27.65 -60.94
CA TYR A 719 -76.74 27.40 -61.09
C TYR A 719 -76.35 25.93 -60.90
N PHE A 720 -77.30 25.04 -60.59
CA PHE A 720 -77.05 23.62 -60.30
C PHE A 720 -76.00 23.44 -59.20
N VAL A 721 -76.08 24.24 -58.14
CA VAL A 721 -75.12 24.20 -57.04
C VAL A 721 -75.27 22.88 -56.29
N THR A 722 -74.19 22.12 -56.21
CA THR A 722 -74.10 20.88 -55.42
C THR A 722 -72.88 20.95 -54.51
N VAL A 723 -72.84 20.14 -53.45
CA VAL A 723 -71.61 19.92 -52.69
C VAL A 723 -70.55 19.34 -53.63
N ILE A 724 -69.34 19.87 -53.55
CA ILE A 724 -68.17 19.34 -54.26
C ILE A 724 -67.13 18.98 -53.22
N HIS A 725 -66.65 17.75 -53.26
CA HIS A 725 -65.65 17.24 -52.33
C HIS A 725 -64.62 16.36 -53.05
N PRO A 726 -63.44 16.14 -52.43
CA PRO A 726 -62.37 15.29 -52.95
C PRO A 726 -62.75 13.85 -53.27
#